data_AF-A0A7C4G728-F1
#
_entry.id   AF-A0A7C4G728-F1
#
_cell.length_a   1.000
_cell.length_b   1.000
_cell.length_c   1.000
_cell.angle_alpha   90.00
_cell.angle_beta   90.00
_cell.angle_gamma   90.00
#
_symmetry.space_group_name_H-M   'P 1'
#
loop_
_entity.id
_entity.type
_entity.pdbx_description
1 polymer ?
#
loop_
_entity_poly.entity_id
_entity_poly.type
_entity_poly.pdbx_seq_one_letter_code
_entity_poly.pdbx_strand_id
1 'polypeptide(L)'
;MAIISPDIPFYSGIPLSSTYPLARFLPPFFHHTASSYLKDYFPINGSEQGYILDPFGVSPFLPIELANTQAAVIVCCNNPIVRNFIRLLSLAPNLHEFQATLAEISTLRKLDNRLESFFRSLYHSVCNTCLAEIEVNAYLWERDNSSSLHRLTSKQYQCPKCGSEGFFTVTVQDFQHLQRLPHRSLIEAQAASRVVDKNDPAYPTVIESLGVYPTRALYALVTLLNKLDELSLDQRQQQILHGLLIGVFDLCNGLWAHSSKRHRPKQLSLPTQFLEMNFWKSLEKSAELWVDSIQESDSRPVFLAKPPVLPRPGQITIFPGRLRELLHSLPAEEISAVITAIPRPNQAFWTLSAIWSGWLEGKEKVKPLRFALLRKRYDWGWHCRALAAAFQELSEHLRQNTPCFALVEEYEANLLSAALIAADHAGLRLENLALRSEQGRAQIHWRIYRPATRQLHLSSEDQVQPLPKVKAQIAETIQKHIQRNLEPAQFSQIHAVALTSVVHSVHPRDNRIFQANSILEIAPFHSVSDYPNFFLNLLQETLRVYPSLIDLDENEKSLENHSWWIAQPSYDHPPVSDQIEEIVYHHLLHHQTTTFLEVDQATCNHTRTLSAPSLTLIRECLDSYGIYDDATRSWCLRKEEEPAKRSAEMTEIQNHILALGKTLGFTTQEGLPITWLDHNDRPVALWWYQHTAAIRAILKASQEQTTKIYLTLPGSRVNLLLHKIQLYPFLMEKIDRQIHIIRFRQIRWLISQPKINLPLFEEWLTTEPLKYHSSQLSLW
;
A
#
# COMPACT_ATOMS: atom_id res chain seq x y z
N MET A 1 -23.53 12.53 17.62
CA MET A 1 -22.86 12.58 16.30
C MET A 1 -21.77 11.53 16.32
N ALA A 2 -21.95 10.47 15.53
CA ALA A 2 -21.08 9.30 15.58
C ALA A 2 -19.73 9.63 14.95
N ILE A 3 -18.68 9.71 15.78
CA ILE A 3 -17.36 9.33 15.30
C ILE A 3 -17.54 7.87 14.89
N ILE A 4 -17.22 7.52 13.64
CA ILE A 4 -17.07 6.12 13.26
C ILE A 4 -15.91 5.61 14.14
N SER A 5 -16.23 5.06 15.31
CA SER A 5 -15.30 4.22 16.04
C SER A 5 -15.32 2.92 15.27
N PRO A 6 -14.24 2.53 14.60
CA PRO A 6 -14.28 1.31 13.82
C PRO A 6 -14.65 0.14 14.75
N ASP A 7 -15.74 -0.56 14.46
CA ASP A 7 -16.02 -1.85 15.12
C ASP A 7 -15.22 -2.98 14.45
N ILE A 8 -14.77 -2.72 13.21
CA ILE A 8 -14.05 -3.64 12.35
C ILE A 8 -12.55 -3.29 12.36
N PRO A 9 -11.66 -4.23 12.72
CA PRO A 9 -10.22 -3.99 12.74
C PRO A 9 -9.66 -3.88 11.32
N PHE A 10 -8.46 -3.29 11.21
CA PHE A 10 -7.67 -3.39 10.00
C PHE A 10 -7.10 -4.81 9.86
N TYR A 11 -7.22 -5.39 8.67
CA TYR A 11 -6.66 -6.69 8.33
C TYR A 11 -5.28 -6.53 7.71
N SER A 12 -4.24 -6.88 8.44
CA SER A 12 -2.87 -6.53 8.03
C SER A 12 -2.43 -7.21 6.75
N GLY A 13 -2.58 -8.53 6.66
CA GLY A 13 -1.97 -9.33 5.59
C GLY A 13 -0.44 -9.18 5.48
N ILE A 14 0.15 -9.90 4.55
CA ILE A 14 1.61 -9.88 4.28
C ILE A 14 1.84 -9.49 2.82
N PRO A 15 2.68 -8.49 2.52
CA PRO A 15 3.03 -8.14 1.15
C PRO A 15 3.89 -9.22 0.50
N LEU A 16 3.74 -9.41 -0.81
CA LEU A 16 4.73 -10.18 -1.58
C LEU A 16 6.05 -9.41 -1.65
N SER A 17 7.14 -10.05 -1.22
CA SER A 17 8.52 -9.60 -1.29
C SER A 17 9.06 -9.69 -2.72
N SER A 18 8.71 -10.76 -3.43
CA SER A 18 8.99 -10.94 -4.84
C SER A 18 8.10 -10.04 -5.69
N THR A 19 8.67 -9.49 -6.76
CA THR A 19 7.83 -8.85 -7.78
C THR A 19 7.15 -9.94 -8.61
N TYR A 20 6.00 -9.60 -9.18
CA TYR A 20 5.27 -10.47 -10.10
C TYR A 20 5.06 -9.77 -11.45
N PRO A 21 4.71 -10.51 -12.51
CA PRO A 21 4.39 -9.92 -13.80
C PRO A 21 3.32 -8.84 -13.66
N LEU A 22 3.51 -7.69 -14.30
CA LEU A 22 2.60 -6.53 -14.24
C LEU A 22 2.39 -5.91 -12.85
N ALA A 23 3.17 -6.28 -11.81
CA ALA A 23 3.03 -5.71 -10.45
C ALA A 23 3.06 -4.18 -10.42
N ARG A 24 3.83 -3.56 -11.33
CA ARG A 24 3.93 -2.10 -11.44
C ARG A 24 2.65 -1.40 -11.90
N PHE A 25 1.71 -2.12 -12.50
CA PHE A 25 0.43 -1.60 -12.98
C PHE A 25 -0.77 -2.00 -12.13
N LEU A 26 -0.73 -3.20 -11.57
CA LEU A 26 -1.81 -3.77 -10.77
C LEU A 26 -1.72 -3.29 -9.32
N PRO A 27 -2.84 -3.28 -8.56
CA PRO A 27 -2.79 -3.02 -7.12
C PRO A 27 -1.81 -3.99 -6.44
N PRO A 28 -1.00 -3.53 -5.46
CA PRO A 28 -0.26 -4.43 -4.59
C PRO A 28 -1.17 -5.49 -3.96
N PHE A 29 -0.63 -6.69 -3.75
CA PHE A 29 -1.34 -7.77 -3.10
C PHE A 29 -0.75 -8.04 -1.71
N PHE A 30 -1.64 -8.16 -0.72
CA PHE A 30 -1.29 -8.49 0.65
C PHE A 30 -2.04 -9.76 1.03
N HIS A 31 -1.35 -10.90 0.97
CA HIS A 31 -1.95 -12.19 1.25
C HIS A 31 -2.45 -12.25 2.69
N HIS A 32 -3.49 -13.05 2.94
CA HIS A 32 -4.22 -13.14 4.21
C HIS A 32 -5.17 -11.98 4.56
N THR A 33 -5.15 -10.86 3.83
CA THR A 33 -6.08 -9.75 4.10
C THR A 33 -7.54 -10.19 3.92
N ALA A 34 -7.87 -10.76 2.76
CA ALA A 34 -9.25 -11.09 2.41
C ALA A 34 -9.74 -12.37 3.11
N SER A 35 -8.87 -13.36 3.28
CA SER A 35 -9.18 -14.59 4.00
C SER A 35 -9.39 -14.37 5.50
N SER A 36 -8.64 -13.47 6.14
CA SER A 36 -8.86 -13.08 7.54
C SER A 36 -10.20 -12.36 7.71
N TYR A 37 -10.52 -11.41 6.81
CA TYR A 37 -11.82 -10.76 6.79
C TYR A 37 -12.97 -11.77 6.64
N LEU A 38 -12.86 -12.70 5.70
CA LEU A 38 -13.87 -13.74 5.52
C LEU A 38 -14.07 -14.61 6.76
N LYS A 39 -12.98 -15.00 7.42
CA LYS A 39 -13.03 -15.83 8.63
C LYS A 39 -13.83 -15.16 9.75
N ASP A 40 -13.67 -13.85 9.91
CA ASP A 40 -14.32 -13.09 10.98
C ASP A 40 -15.79 -12.75 10.67
N TYR A 41 -16.12 -12.45 9.41
CA TYR A 41 -17.46 -11.96 9.02
C TYR A 41 -18.37 -13.02 8.40
N PHE A 42 -17.80 -14.09 7.87
CA PHE A 42 -18.51 -15.17 7.21
C PHE A 42 -17.98 -16.54 7.66
N PRO A 43 -18.01 -16.85 8.98
CA PRO A 43 -17.57 -18.15 9.46
C PRO A 43 -18.38 -19.24 8.76
N ILE A 44 -17.68 -20.16 8.09
CA ILE A 44 -18.27 -21.23 7.28
C ILE A 44 -18.93 -22.26 8.22
N ASN A 45 -20.10 -21.92 8.74
CA ASN A 45 -20.90 -22.74 9.62
C ASN A 45 -22.20 -23.12 8.91
N GLY A 46 -22.13 -24.08 7.98
CA GLY A 46 -23.29 -24.81 7.49
C GLY A 46 -24.07 -24.22 6.30
N SER A 47 -24.30 -25.11 5.32
CA SER A 47 -25.36 -25.19 4.28
C SER A 47 -25.87 -24.00 3.46
N GLU A 48 -25.65 -22.74 3.81
CA GLU A 48 -26.02 -21.59 2.97
C GLU A 48 -24.76 -20.89 2.42
N GLN A 49 -24.16 -21.46 1.37
CA GLN A 49 -23.04 -20.84 0.67
C GLN A 49 -23.57 -19.96 -0.45
N GLY A 50 -23.64 -18.65 -0.20
CA GLY A 50 -23.82 -17.67 -1.27
C GLY A 50 -22.49 -17.32 -1.95
N TYR A 51 -22.57 -16.54 -3.02
CA TYR A 51 -21.42 -16.14 -3.82
C TYR A 51 -20.78 -14.86 -3.28
N ILE A 52 -19.46 -14.80 -3.41
CA ILE A 52 -18.70 -13.56 -3.27
C ILE A 52 -18.53 -12.94 -4.65
N LEU A 53 -18.91 -11.67 -4.78
CA LEU A 53 -18.76 -10.92 -6.02
C LEU A 53 -17.53 -10.00 -5.96
N ASP A 54 -16.64 -10.13 -6.92
CA ASP A 54 -15.66 -9.09 -7.29
C ASP A 54 -16.18 -8.36 -8.55
N PRO A 55 -16.67 -7.12 -8.44
CA PRO A 55 -17.29 -6.38 -9.53
C PRO A 55 -16.28 -5.76 -10.50
N PHE A 56 -15.00 -5.68 -10.13
CA PHE A 56 -13.97 -5.01 -10.93
C PHE A 56 -12.90 -5.97 -11.46
N GLY A 57 -12.59 -7.03 -10.71
CA GLY A 57 -11.65 -8.07 -11.10
C GLY A 57 -10.25 -7.53 -11.37
N VAL A 58 -9.80 -6.51 -10.62
CA VAL A 58 -8.52 -5.80 -10.86
C VAL A 58 -7.34 -6.32 -10.06
N SER A 59 -7.58 -7.10 -9.00
CA SER A 59 -6.54 -7.77 -8.23
C SER A 59 -6.56 -9.27 -8.57
N PRO A 60 -5.63 -9.80 -9.38
CA PRO A 60 -5.72 -11.18 -9.86
C PRO A 60 -5.58 -12.25 -8.77
N PHE A 61 -4.84 -11.95 -7.70
CA PHE A 61 -4.63 -12.86 -6.58
C PHE A 61 -5.83 -12.92 -5.63
N LEU A 62 -6.61 -11.85 -5.53
CA LEU A 62 -7.77 -11.77 -4.64
C LEU A 62 -8.78 -12.93 -4.84
N PRO A 63 -9.28 -13.22 -6.06
CA PRO A 63 -10.22 -14.33 -6.25
C PRO A 63 -9.60 -15.70 -5.96
N ILE A 64 -8.29 -15.86 -6.12
CA ILE A 64 -7.57 -17.10 -5.78
C ILE A 64 -7.53 -17.29 -4.26
N GLU A 65 -7.18 -16.24 -3.52
CA GLU A 65 -7.19 -16.28 -2.05
C GLU A 65 -8.58 -16.61 -1.51
N LEU A 66 -9.62 -15.94 -2.02
CA LEU A 66 -11.01 -16.17 -1.61
C LEU A 66 -11.47 -17.60 -1.93
N ALA A 67 -11.14 -18.14 -3.10
CA ALA A 67 -11.50 -19.53 -3.43
C ALA A 67 -10.74 -20.54 -2.56
N ASN A 68 -9.48 -20.27 -2.21
CA ASN A 68 -8.70 -21.15 -1.33
C ASN A 68 -9.27 -21.25 0.10
N THR A 69 -10.13 -20.30 0.52
CA THR A 69 -10.92 -20.41 1.77
C THR A 69 -12.25 -21.16 1.62
N GLN A 70 -12.49 -21.83 0.49
CA GLN A 70 -13.74 -22.51 0.14
C GLN A 70 -14.91 -21.56 -0.21
N ALA A 71 -14.65 -20.29 -0.50
CA ALA A 71 -15.69 -19.43 -1.04
C ALA A 71 -16.01 -19.76 -2.51
N ALA A 72 -17.26 -19.51 -2.93
CA ALA A 72 -17.67 -19.55 -4.33
C ALA A 72 -17.56 -18.13 -4.91
N VAL A 73 -16.64 -17.90 -5.85
CA VAL A 73 -16.24 -16.54 -6.25
C VAL A 73 -16.65 -16.23 -7.68
N ILE A 74 -17.37 -15.13 -7.87
CA ILE A 74 -17.76 -14.61 -9.18
C ILE A 74 -16.98 -13.31 -9.44
N VAL A 75 -16.24 -13.28 -10.55
CA VAL A 75 -15.41 -12.13 -10.92
C VAL A 75 -15.92 -11.50 -12.20
N CYS A 76 -16.31 -10.23 -12.15
CA CYS A 76 -16.58 -9.41 -13.32
C CYS A 76 -15.27 -8.78 -13.80
N CYS A 77 -14.72 -9.26 -14.93
CA CYS A 77 -13.44 -8.77 -15.43
C CYS A 77 -13.47 -8.54 -16.95
N ASN A 78 -13.57 -7.27 -17.34
CA ASN A 78 -13.61 -6.85 -18.74
C ASN A 78 -12.23 -6.89 -19.43
N ASN A 79 -11.14 -6.74 -18.67
CA ASN A 79 -9.78 -6.71 -19.24
C ASN A 79 -9.28 -8.13 -19.58
N PRO A 80 -9.05 -8.47 -20.87
CA PRO A 80 -8.58 -9.80 -21.26
C PRO A 80 -7.23 -10.19 -20.65
N ILE A 81 -6.32 -9.24 -20.45
CA ILE A 81 -5.01 -9.50 -19.85
C ILE A 81 -5.17 -9.95 -18.40
N VAL A 82 -6.01 -9.25 -17.63
CA VAL A 82 -6.28 -9.61 -16.23
C VAL A 82 -7.01 -10.95 -16.13
N ARG A 83 -7.92 -11.27 -17.06
CA ARG A 83 -8.54 -12.60 -17.11
C ARG A 83 -7.53 -13.73 -17.36
N ASN A 84 -6.60 -13.55 -18.30
CA ASN A 84 -5.54 -14.53 -18.54
C ASN A 84 -4.61 -14.65 -17.33
N PHE A 85 -4.39 -13.55 -16.60
CA PHE A 85 -3.66 -13.54 -15.33
C PHE A 85 -4.33 -14.44 -14.27
N ILE A 86 -5.62 -14.24 -14.02
CA ILE A 86 -6.40 -15.06 -13.06
C ILE A 86 -6.42 -16.53 -13.51
N ARG A 87 -6.56 -16.78 -14.81
CA ARG A 87 -6.50 -18.15 -15.37
C ARG A 87 -5.16 -18.83 -15.09
N LEU A 88 -4.05 -18.14 -15.31
CA LEU A 88 -2.74 -18.71 -15.04
C LEU A 88 -2.55 -19.00 -13.54
N LEU A 89 -2.90 -18.04 -12.67
CA LEU A 89 -2.80 -18.24 -11.22
C LEU A 89 -3.64 -19.42 -10.75
N SER A 90 -4.85 -19.61 -11.31
CA SER A 90 -5.72 -20.75 -10.97
C SER A 90 -5.12 -22.12 -11.31
N LEU A 91 -4.15 -22.17 -12.25
CA LEU A 91 -3.45 -23.40 -12.61
C LEU A 91 -2.26 -23.71 -11.68
N ALA A 92 -1.76 -22.69 -10.97
CA ALA A 92 -0.53 -22.70 -10.15
C ALA A 92 0.63 -23.51 -10.78
N PRO A 93 1.08 -23.14 -12.00
CA PRO A 93 2.13 -23.88 -12.70
C PRO A 93 3.48 -23.80 -11.97
N ASN A 94 4.24 -24.89 -12.04
CA ASN A 94 5.62 -24.92 -11.54
C ASN A 94 6.64 -24.55 -12.63
N LEU A 95 7.92 -24.40 -12.24
CA LEU A 95 9.00 -24.01 -13.14
C LEU A 95 9.19 -24.97 -14.33
N HIS A 96 9.03 -26.29 -14.11
CA HIS A 96 9.21 -27.28 -15.16
C HIS A 96 8.17 -27.13 -16.28
N GLU A 97 6.92 -26.78 -15.95
CA GLU A 97 5.88 -26.56 -16.95
C GLU A 97 6.17 -25.33 -17.83
N PHE A 98 6.69 -24.25 -17.23
CA PHE A 98 7.18 -23.09 -17.98
C PHE A 98 8.37 -23.45 -18.88
N GLN A 99 9.34 -24.20 -18.36
CA GLN A 99 10.50 -24.65 -19.13
C GLN A 99 10.09 -25.53 -20.32
N ALA A 100 9.10 -26.41 -20.15
CA ALA A 100 8.55 -27.20 -21.24
C ALA A 100 7.93 -26.32 -22.34
N THR A 101 7.18 -25.28 -21.97
CA THR A 101 6.63 -24.33 -22.95
C THR A 101 7.72 -23.49 -23.63
N LEU A 102 8.76 -23.08 -22.92
CA LEU A 102 9.93 -22.40 -23.50
C LEU A 102 10.70 -23.31 -24.47
N ALA A 103 10.81 -24.60 -24.16
CA ALA A 103 11.43 -25.58 -25.03
C ALA A 103 10.65 -25.69 -26.36
N GLU A 104 9.32 -25.75 -26.34
CA GLU A 104 8.50 -25.72 -27.56
C GLU A 104 8.77 -24.47 -28.40
N ILE A 105 8.79 -23.27 -27.78
CA ILE A 105 9.13 -22.01 -28.48
C ILE A 105 10.54 -22.07 -29.10
N SER A 106 11.51 -22.65 -28.40
CA SER A 106 12.91 -22.73 -28.86
C SER A 106 13.07 -23.52 -30.17
N THR A 107 12.19 -24.51 -30.40
CA THR A 107 12.27 -25.41 -31.57
C THR A 107 11.74 -24.79 -32.85
N LEU A 108 10.90 -23.75 -32.75
CA LEU A 108 10.41 -22.99 -33.89
C LEU A 108 11.57 -22.45 -34.73
N ARG A 109 11.34 -22.21 -36.02
CA ARG A 109 12.39 -21.74 -36.94
C ARG A 109 12.08 -20.37 -37.53
N LYS A 110 13.13 -19.55 -37.62
CA LYS A 110 13.16 -18.31 -38.42
C LYS A 110 14.30 -18.41 -39.42
N LEU A 111 13.95 -18.54 -40.71
CA LEU A 111 14.90 -18.93 -41.76
C LEU A 111 15.53 -20.29 -41.39
N ASP A 112 16.86 -20.38 -41.40
CA ASP A 112 17.59 -21.61 -41.10
C ASP A 112 17.92 -21.80 -39.61
N ASN A 113 17.63 -20.81 -38.77
CA ASN A 113 17.98 -20.82 -37.35
C ASN A 113 16.78 -21.22 -36.47
N ARG A 114 17.09 -21.90 -35.35
CA ARG A 114 16.16 -22.03 -34.23
C ARG A 114 15.80 -20.65 -33.68
N LEU A 115 14.57 -20.51 -33.22
CA LEU A 115 14.02 -19.22 -32.81
C LEU A 115 14.74 -18.67 -31.57
N GLU A 116 15.14 -19.53 -30.63
CA GLU A 116 16.02 -19.16 -29.52
C GLU A 116 17.33 -18.54 -30.02
N SER A 117 18.06 -19.24 -30.90
CA SER A 117 19.34 -18.76 -31.44
C SER A 117 19.16 -17.43 -32.18
N PHE A 118 18.06 -17.27 -32.92
CA PHE A 118 17.71 -16.01 -33.56
C PHE A 118 17.51 -14.88 -32.53
N PHE A 119 16.70 -15.09 -31.49
CA PHE A 119 16.47 -14.06 -30.48
C PHE A 119 17.71 -13.68 -29.68
N ARG A 120 18.53 -14.66 -29.28
CA ARG A 120 19.82 -14.41 -28.62
C ARG A 120 20.76 -13.62 -29.52
N SER A 121 20.81 -13.93 -30.82
CA SER A 121 21.66 -13.21 -31.78
C SER A 121 21.36 -11.71 -31.90
N LEU A 122 20.12 -11.28 -31.60
CA LEU A 122 19.76 -9.86 -31.59
C LEU A 122 20.55 -9.07 -30.53
N TYR A 123 21.02 -9.75 -29.48
CA TYR A 123 21.75 -9.18 -28.35
C TYR A 123 23.22 -9.65 -28.29
N HIS A 124 23.73 -10.28 -29.35
CA HIS A 124 25.15 -10.61 -29.44
C HIS A 124 26.00 -9.35 -29.68
N SER A 125 27.12 -9.30 -28.97
CA SER A 125 28.08 -8.20 -29.03
C SER A 125 29.49 -8.73 -28.70
N VAL A 126 30.46 -7.82 -28.56
CA VAL A 126 31.82 -8.14 -28.12
C VAL A 126 32.14 -7.49 -26.77
N CYS A 127 32.91 -8.20 -25.95
CA CYS A 127 33.42 -7.70 -24.67
C CYS A 127 34.37 -6.52 -24.89
N ASN A 128 34.16 -5.42 -24.17
CA ASN A 128 35.01 -4.23 -24.23
C ASN A 128 36.43 -4.46 -23.68
N THR A 129 36.66 -5.53 -22.93
CA THR A 129 37.96 -5.87 -22.33
C THR A 129 38.74 -6.87 -23.18
N CYS A 130 38.16 -8.02 -23.52
CA CYS A 130 38.87 -9.13 -24.17
C CYS A 130 38.40 -9.43 -25.60
N LEU A 131 37.46 -8.65 -26.13
CA LEU A 131 36.88 -8.77 -27.47
C LEU A 131 36.21 -10.12 -27.79
N ALA A 132 36.03 -10.99 -26.80
CA ALA A 132 35.26 -12.22 -26.96
C ALA A 132 33.79 -11.92 -27.24
N GLU A 133 33.13 -12.81 -27.97
CA GLU A 133 31.68 -12.76 -28.17
C GLU A 133 30.96 -12.89 -26.82
N ILE A 134 29.95 -12.06 -26.63
CA ILE A 134 29.13 -11.99 -25.43
C ILE A 134 27.65 -11.85 -25.80
N GLU A 135 26.79 -12.26 -24.88
CA GLU A 135 25.38 -11.93 -24.92
C GLU A 135 25.11 -10.76 -23.96
N VAL A 136 24.54 -9.68 -24.48
CA VAL A 136 24.15 -8.52 -23.68
C VAL A 136 22.91 -8.86 -22.86
N ASN A 137 22.94 -8.53 -21.57
CA ASN A 137 21.82 -8.70 -20.64
C ASN A 137 20.79 -7.58 -20.82
N ALA A 138 21.26 -6.34 -20.92
CA ALA A 138 20.43 -5.16 -21.15
C ALA A 138 21.21 -4.05 -21.86
N TYR A 139 20.52 -3.22 -22.63
CA TYR A 139 21.05 -1.99 -23.20
C TYR A 139 20.48 -0.77 -22.47
N LEU A 140 21.32 0.23 -22.21
CA LEU A 140 20.91 1.51 -21.62
C LEU A 140 20.69 2.55 -22.72
N TRP A 141 19.51 3.17 -22.68
CA TRP A 141 19.12 4.26 -23.55
C TRP A 141 18.98 5.55 -22.76
N GLU A 142 19.51 6.64 -23.28
CA GLU A 142 19.50 7.93 -22.61
C GLU A 142 18.98 9.02 -23.55
N ARG A 143 18.11 9.89 -23.02
CA ARG A 143 17.59 11.02 -23.77
C ARG A 143 18.69 12.05 -24.00
N ASP A 144 18.94 12.33 -25.27
CA ASP A 144 19.87 13.37 -25.70
C ASP A 144 19.31 14.75 -25.36
N ASN A 145 20.12 15.54 -24.64
CA ASN A 145 19.78 16.90 -24.23
C ASN A 145 19.48 17.84 -25.41
N SER A 146 20.04 17.55 -26.59
CA SER A 146 19.91 18.40 -27.78
C SER A 146 18.76 18.04 -28.72
N SER A 147 18.40 16.75 -28.82
CA SER A 147 17.44 16.27 -29.83
C SER A 147 16.15 15.69 -29.25
N SER A 148 16.00 15.62 -27.92
CA SER A 148 14.89 14.94 -27.22
C SER A 148 14.70 13.46 -27.54
N LEU A 149 15.53 12.89 -28.42
CA LEU A 149 15.55 11.49 -28.81
C LEU A 149 16.44 10.67 -27.86
N HIS A 150 16.07 9.42 -27.62
CA HIS A 150 16.91 8.49 -26.88
C HIS A 150 18.01 7.90 -27.77
N ARG A 151 19.24 7.87 -27.24
CA ARG A 151 20.40 7.27 -27.88
C ARG A 151 20.89 6.08 -27.04
N LEU A 152 21.40 5.07 -27.73
CA LEU A 152 22.02 3.91 -27.12
C LEU A 152 23.39 4.29 -26.57
N THR A 153 23.61 4.17 -25.24
CA THR A 153 24.84 4.64 -24.59
C THR A 153 25.69 3.51 -24.02
N SER A 154 25.06 2.55 -23.36
CA SER A 154 25.75 1.47 -22.65
C SER A 154 25.12 0.11 -22.87
N LYS A 155 25.90 -0.95 -22.63
CA LYS A 155 25.47 -2.35 -22.62
C LYS A 155 25.92 -3.02 -21.32
N GLN A 156 25.01 -3.77 -20.71
CA GLN A 156 25.26 -4.56 -19.52
C GLN A 156 25.52 -6.01 -19.91
N TYR A 157 26.61 -6.59 -19.43
CA TYR A 157 26.92 -8.01 -19.64
C TYR A 157 27.83 -8.56 -18.56
N GLN A 158 27.97 -9.89 -18.53
CA GLN A 158 29.00 -10.62 -17.80
C GLN A 158 29.78 -11.47 -18.81
N CYS A 159 31.09 -11.26 -18.93
CA CYS A 159 31.90 -11.96 -19.93
C CYS A 159 32.33 -13.34 -19.41
N PRO A 160 31.98 -14.44 -20.10
CA PRO A 160 32.35 -15.78 -19.65
C PRO A 160 33.86 -16.07 -19.80
N LYS A 161 34.59 -15.26 -20.59
CA LYS A 161 36.03 -15.47 -20.86
C LYS A 161 36.94 -14.74 -19.87
N CYS A 162 36.67 -13.47 -19.58
CA CYS A 162 37.53 -12.65 -18.72
C CYS A 162 36.89 -12.22 -17.40
N GLY A 163 35.61 -12.56 -17.15
CA GLY A 163 34.91 -12.23 -15.91
C GLY A 163 34.45 -10.77 -15.78
N SER A 164 34.73 -9.90 -16.75
CA SER A 164 34.26 -8.50 -16.74
C SER A 164 32.73 -8.45 -16.64
N GLU A 165 32.21 -7.71 -15.66
CA GLU A 165 30.78 -7.56 -15.39
C GLU A 165 30.41 -6.11 -15.14
N GLY A 166 29.24 -5.70 -15.62
CA GLY A 166 28.68 -4.36 -15.38
C GLY A 166 28.24 -3.66 -16.65
N PHE A 167 28.11 -2.34 -16.58
CA PHE A 167 27.79 -1.49 -17.73
C PHE A 167 29.08 -1.03 -18.42
N PHE A 168 29.13 -1.23 -19.74
CA PHE A 168 30.22 -0.77 -20.59
C PHE A 168 29.67 0.03 -21.77
N THR A 169 30.51 0.87 -22.37
CA THR A 169 30.13 1.65 -23.55
C THR A 169 29.74 0.76 -24.72
N VAL A 170 28.74 1.18 -25.49
CA VAL A 170 28.40 0.48 -26.73
C VAL A 170 29.50 0.64 -27.78
N THR A 171 29.65 -0.38 -28.61
CA THR A 171 30.67 -0.47 -29.66
C THR A 171 30.08 -0.10 -31.03
N VAL A 172 30.94 0.12 -32.03
CA VAL A 172 30.52 0.34 -33.41
C VAL A 172 29.66 -0.84 -33.93
N GLN A 173 29.99 -2.07 -33.53
CA GLN A 173 29.24 -3.26 -33.90
C GLN A 173 27.79 -3.23 -33.35
N ASP A 174 27.58 -2.71 -32.15
CA ASP A 174 26.24 -2.59 -31.55
C ASP A 174 25.32 -1.69 -32.40
N PHE A 175 25.84 -0.57 -32.90
CA PHE A 175 25.11 0.31 -33.81
C PHE A 175 24.86 -0.34 -35.18
N GLN A 176 25.84 -1.03 -35.73
CA GLN A 176 25.68 -1.76 -37.00
C GLN A 176 24.61 -2.85 -36.89
N HIS A 177 24.56 -3.58 -35.78
CA HIS A 177 23.52 -4.58 -35.53
C HIS A 177 22.13 -3.95 -35.47
N LEU A 178 22.00 -2.80 -34.79
CA LEU A 178 20.73 -2.07 -34.74
C LEU A 178 20.28 -1.56 -36.12
N GLN A 179 21.22 -1.09 -36.95
CA GLN A 179 20.94 -0.61 -38.32
C GLN A 179 20.52 -1.72 -39.29
N ARG A 180 20.91 -2.98 -39.03
CA ARG A 180 20.52 -4.14 -39.85
C ARG A 180 19.09 -4.61 -39.60
N LEU A 181 18.43 -4.12 -38.54
CA LEU A 181 17.04 -4.47 -38.28
C LEU A 181 16.12 -3.95 -39.38
N PRO A 182 14.96 -4.59 -39.63
CA PRO A 182 13.96 -4.04 -40.54
C PRO A 182 13.55 -2.63 -40.14
N HIS A 183 13.11 -1.83 -41.13
CA HIS A 183 12.59 -0.50 -40.86
C HIS A 183 11.50 -0.53 -39.78
N ARG A 184 11.66 0.32 -38.76
CA ARG A 184 10.76 0.38 -37.60
C ARG A 184 9.29 0.53 -38.00
N SER A 185 8.99 1.34 -39.01
CA SER A 185 7.62 1.55 -39.52
C SER A 185 6.95 0.27 -40.03
N LEU A 186 7.72 -0.68 -40.59
CA LEU A 186 7.18 -1.97 -41.01
C LEU A 186 6.84 -2.85 -39.80
N ILE A 187 7.71 -2.85 -38.80
CA ILE A 187 7.52 -3.61 -37.56
C ILE A 187 6.29 -3.07 -36.81
N GLU A 188 6.17 -1.75 -36.68
CA GLU A 188 5.03 -1.08 -36.06
C GLU A 188 3.72 -1.37 -36.80
N ALA A 189 3.72 -1.33 -38.13
CA ALA A 189 2.54 -1.68 -38.92
C ALA A 189 2.11 -3.14 -38.72
N GLN A 190 3.06 -4.08 -38.62
CA GLN A 190 2.78 -5.49 -38.32
C GLN A 190 2.23 -5.69 -36.91
N ALA A 191 2.81 -5.01 -35.91
CA ALA A 191 2.33 -5.06 -34.54
C ALA A 191 0.92 -4.44 -34.42
N ALA A 192 0.68 -3.30 -35.06
CA ALA A 192 -0.60 -2.59 -35.02
C ALA A 192 -1.72 -3.35 -35.75
N SER A 193 -1.39 -4.06 -36.83
CA SER A 193 -2.38 -4.82 -37.62
C SER A 193 -3.01 -5.98 -36.85
N ARG A 194 -2.41 -6.43 -35.74
CA ARG A 194 -3.03 -7.39 -34.81
C ARG A 194 -4.04 -6.76 -33.86
N VAL A 195 -3.97 -5.43 -33.67
CA VAL A 195 -4.77 -4.68 -32.70
C VAL A 195 -5.98 -4.03 -33.36
N VAL A 196 -5.76 -3.26 -34.43
CA VAL A 196 -6.82 -2.55 -35.18
C VAL A 196 -6.51 -2.51 -36.68
N ASP A 197 -7.52 -2.23 -37.49
CA ASP A 197 -7.33 -2.00 -38.93
C ASP A 197 -6.63 -0.67 -39.21
N LYS A 198 -5.96 -0.56 -40.36
CA LYS A 198 -5.21 0.66 -40.72
C LYS A 198 -6.08 1.93 -40.82
N ASN A 199 -7.34 1.76 -41.20
CA ASN A 199 -8.30 2.87 -41.34
C ASN A 199 -9.05 3.16 -40.02
N ASP A 200 -8.73 2.44 -38.95
CA ASP A 200 -9.37 2.61 -37.66
C ASP A 200 -8.93 3.94 -37.00
N PRO A 201 -9.85 4.74 -36.43
CA PRO A 201 -9.48 5.97 -35.71
C PRO A 201 -8.46 5.78 -34.57
N ALA A 202 -8.39 4.59 -33.99
CA ALA A 202 -7.42 4.25 -32.93
C ALA A 202 -6.02 3.91 -33.48
N TYR A 203 -5.87 3.65 -34.78
CA TYR A 203 -4.60 3.21 -35.39
C TYR A 203 -3.43 4.18 -35.11
N PRO A 204 -3.57 5.52 -35.26
CA PRO A 204 -2.48 6.44 -34.94
C PRO A 204 -2.03 6.36 -33.48
N THR A 205 -2.98 6.22 -32.55
CA THR A 205 -2.68 6.08 -31.12
C THR A 205 -2.03 4.74 -30.79
N VAL A 206 -2.39 3.66 -31.49
CA VAL A 206 -1.68 2.38 -31.38
C VAL A 206 -0.22 2.55 -31.80
N ILE A 207 0.05 3.14 -32.98
CA ILE A 207 1.42 3.38 -33.46
C ILE A 207 2.21 4.24 -32.49
N GLU A 208 1.64 5.34 -32.01
CA GLU A 208 2.26 6.21 -31.00
C GLU A 208 2.60 5.43 -29.72
N SER A 209 1.68 4.59 -29.25
CA SER A 209 1.87 3.77 -28.05
C SER A 209 2.97 2.72 -28.22
N LEU A 210 3.16 2.18 -29.42
CA LEU A 210 4.29 1.28 -29.72
C LEU A 210 5.65 1.98 -29.64
N GLY A 211 5.67 3.32 -29.61
CA GLY A 211 6.84 4.15 -29.32
C GLY A 211 7.59 3.75 -28.05
N VAL A 212 6.89 3.19 -27.05
CA VAL A 212 7.53 2.75 -25.80
C VAL A 212 8.37 1.49 -25.96
N TYR A 213 8.25 0.74 -27.06
CA TYR A 213 9.08 -0.45 -27.29
C TYR A 213 10.36 -0.09 -28.05
N PRO A 214 11.53 -0.56 -27.58
CA PRO A 214 12.76 -0.53 -28.36
C PRO A 214 12.61 -1.35 -29.65
N THR A 215 13.24 -0.91 -30.74
CA THR A 215 13.05 -1.51 -32.07
C THR A 215 13.39 -3.01 -32.09
N ARG A 216 14.48 -3.40 -31.41
CA ARG A 216 14.92 -4.80 -31.31
C ARG A 216 13.89 -5.66 -30.57
N ALA A 217 13.40 -5.18 -29.43
CA ALA A 217 12.38 -5.85 -28.63
C ALA A 217 11.06 -6.01 -29.40
N LEU A 218 10.59 -4.95 -30.07
CA LEU A 218 9.36 -5.00 -30.86
C LEU A 218 9.50 -5.98 -32.04
N TYR A 219 10.67 -6.01 -32.69
CA TYR A 219 10.95 -6.97 -33.76
C TYR A 219 10.91 -8.42 -33.27
N ALA A 220 11.53 -8.70 -32.13
CA ALA A 220 11.51 -10.02 -31.50
C ALA A 220 10.08 -10.44 -31.15
N LEU A 221 9.32 -9.55 -30.50
CA LEU A 221 7.91 -9.74 -30.16
C LEU A 221 7.06 -10.10 -31.38
N VAL A 222 7.08 -9.26 -32.42
CA VAL A 222 6.31 -9.51 -33.65
C VAL A 222 6.72 -10.82 -34.32
N THR A 223 8.01 -11.15 -34.30
CA THR A 223 8.50 -12.42 -34.85
C THR A 223 7.96 -13.60 -34.07
N LEU A 224 7.95 -13.56 -32.74
CA LEU A 224 7.36 -14.61 -31.90
C LEU A 224 5.85 -14.73 -32.13
N LEU A 225 5.12 -13.61 -32.09
CA LEU A 225 3.67 -13.56 -32.27
C LEU A 225 3.21 -14.19 -33.59
N ASN A 226 3.98 -14.00 -34.67
CA ASN A 226 3.69 -14.57 -35.99
C ASN A 226 3.99 -16.07 -36.09
N LYS A 227 4.63 -16.65 -35.09
CA LYS A 227 5.02 -18.05 -35.03
C LYS A 227 4.20 -18.87 -34.01
N LEU A 228 3.39 -18.22 -33.18
CA LEU A 228 2.61 -18.91 -32.14
C LEU A 228 1.62 -19.93 -32.70
N ASP A 229 1.03 -19.67 -33.88
CA ASP A 229 0.09 -20.58 -34.51
C ASP A 229 0.75 -21.88 -35.04
N GLU A 230 2.09 -21.93 -35.10
CA GLU A 230 2.84 -23.15 -35.46
C GLU A 230 2.97 -24.12 -34.28
N LEU A 231 2.66 -23.69 -33.05
CA LEU A 231 2.74 -24.51 -31.85
C LEU A 231 1.48 -25.36 -31.68
N SER A 232 1.67 -26.66 -31.40
CA SER A 232 0.59 -27.59 -31.05
C SER A 232 0.52 -27.78 -29.54
N LEU A 233 -0.13 -26.85 -28.84
CA LEU A 233 -0.24 -26.86 -27.37
C LEU A 233 -1.61 -27.32 -26.89
N ASP A 234 -1.65 -28.03 -25.76
CA ASP A 234 -2.92 -28.26 -25.06
C ASP A 234 -3.44 -26.98 -24.36
N GLN A 235 -4.65 -27.05 -23.79
CA GLN A 235 -5.26 -25.89 -23.14
C GLN A 235 -4.43 -25.36 -21.96
N ARG A 236 -3.76 -26.23 -21.20
CA ARG A 236 -2.96 -25.85 -20.02
C ARG A 236 -1.67 -25.17 -20.46
N GLN A 237 -0.94 -25.78 -21.39
CA GLN A 237 0.25 -25.22 -22.02
C GLN A 237 -0.05 -23.89 -22.71
N GLN A 238 -1.20 -23.74 -23.36
CA GLN A 238 -1.61 -22.48 -23.97
C GLN A 238 -1.79 -21.36 -22.93
N GLN A 239 -2.37 -21.65 -21.76
CA GLN A 239 -2.45 -20.65 -20.68
C GLN A 239 -1.07 -20.28 -20.13
N ILE A 240 -0.17 -21.26 -19.98
CA ILE A 240 1.22 -21.03 -19.55
C ILE A 240 1.96 -20.15 -20.57
N LEU A 241 1.80 -20.41 -21.86
CA LEU A 241 2.32 -19.57 -22.94
C LEU A 241 1.80 -18.13 -22.84
N HIS A 242 0.48 -17.94 -22.64
CA HIS A 242 -0.08 -16.61 -22.45
C HIS A 242 0.54 -15.91 -21.24
N GLY A 243 0.75 -16.64 -20.14
CA GLY A 243 1.44 -16.16 -18.95
C GLY A 243 2.85 -15.63 -19.23
N LEU A 244 3.66 -16.40 -19.96
CA LEU A 244 5.00 -16.00 -20.40
C LEU A 244 4.95 -14.72 -21.24
N LEU A 245 4.06 -14.69 -22.23
CA LEU A 245 3.95 -13.55 -23.14
C LEU A 245 3.50 -12.28 -22.42
N ILE A 246 2.57 -12.38 -21.47
CA ILE A 246 2.11 -11.24 -20.65
C ILE A 246 3.28 -10.63 -19.88
N GLY A 247 4.15 -11.44 -19.26
CA GLY A 247 5.32 -10.92 -18.56
C GLY A 247 6.32 -10.27 -19.51
N VAL A 248 6.57 -10.89 -20.67
CA VAL A 248 7.51 -10.35 -21.68
C VAL A 248 7.02 -9.06 -22.32
N PHE A 249 5.72 -8.91 -22.55
CA PHE A 249 5.17 -7.65 -23.04
C PHE A 249 5.53 -6.47 -22.13
N ASP A 250 5.64 -6.71 -20.82
CA ASP A 250 6.03 -5.70 -19.85
C ASP A 250 7.54 -5.54 -19.70
N LEU A 251 8.27 -6.66 -19.58
CA LEU A 251 9.72 -6.67 -19.40
C LEU A 251 10.48 -6.06 -20.58
N CYS A 252 9.93 -6.15 -21.80
CA CYS A 252 10.60 -5.72 -23.03
C CYS A 252 10.22 -4.32 -23.53
N ASN A 253 9.44 -3.54 -22.78
CA ASN A 253 9.22 -2.12 -23.10
C ASN A 253 10.24 -1.20 -22.41
N GLY A 254 10.35 0.05 -22.88
CA GLY A 254 11.27 1.06 -22.37
C GLY A 254 10.76 1.85 -21.17
N LEU A 255 9.68 1.43 -20.49
CA LEU A 255 9.18 2.11 -19.29
C LEU A 255 10.01 1.77 -18.04
N TRP A 256 11.03 0.93 -18.15
CA TRP A 256 11.94 0.57 -17.06
C TRP A 256 13.03 1.63 -16.85
N ALA A 257 12.77 2.59 -15.98
CA ALA A 257 13.73 3.64 -15.63
C ALA A 257 15.03 3.06 -15.03
N HIS A 258 16.18 3.46 -15.56
CA HIS A 258 17.49 3.16 -14.96
C HIS A 258 17.61 3.96 -13.65
N SER A 259 18.04 3.32 -12.56
CA SER A 259 18.12 3.86 -11.17
C SER A 259 16.82 3.95 -10.33
N SER A 260 15.66 3.47 -10.80
CA SER A 260 14.44 3.47 -9.98
C SER A 260 14.26 2.16 -9.19
N LYS A 261 14.13 2.25 -7.86
CA LYS A 261 13.87 1.07 -7.01
C LYS A 261 12.47 0.47 -7.20
N ARG A 262 11.46 1.26 -7.60
CA ARG A 262 10.07 0.81 -7.89
C ARG A 262 9.34 1.81 -8.80
N HIS A 263 9.46 1.67 -10.13
CA HIS A 263 8.75 2.54 -11.08
C HIS A 263 7.36 1.99 -11.41
N ARG A 264 6.29 2.76 -11.12
CA ARG A 264 4.89 2.43 -11.47
C ARG A 264 4.36 3.41 -12.53
N PRO A 265 4.49 3.10 -13.82
CA PRO A 265 4.09 4.02 -14.87
C PRO A 265 2.56 4.16 -14.92
N LYS A 266 2.10 5.42 -14.89
CA LYS A 266 0.68 5.80 -15.08
C LYS A 266 0.37 6.26 -16.50
N GLN A 267 1.40 6.67 -17.25
CA GLN A 267 1.34 7.20 -18.60
C GLN A 267 2.42 6.55 -19.47
N LEU A 268 2.24 6.60 -20.80
CA LEU A 268 3.19 6.07 -21.78
C LEU A 268 4.29 7.09 -22.11
N SER A 269 5.08 7.46 -21.11
CA SER A 269 6.23 8.34 -21.26
C SER A 269 7.52 7.60 -20.94
N LEU A 270 8.47 7.59 -21.88
CA LEU A 270 9.78 7.03 -21.65
C LEU A 270 10.55 7.90 -20.63
N PRO A 271 11.20 7.30 -19.61
CA PRO A 271 12.00 8.05 -18.66
C PRO A 271 13.29 8.56 -19.33
N THR A 272 14.00 9.49 -18.67
CA THR A 272 15.25 10.08 -19.20
C THR A 272 16.28 9.01 -19.55
N GLN A 273 16.39 7.98 -18.71
CA GLN A 273 17.22 6.81 -18.95
C GLN A 273 16.37 5.56 -18.74
N PHE A 274 16.39 4.62 -19.70
CA PHE A 274 15.68 3.35 -19.58
C PHE A 274 16.52 2.16 -20.01
N LEU A 275 16.15 0.99 -19.51
CA LEU A 275 16.76 -0.28 -19.85
C LEU A 275 15.93 -1.02 -20.91
N GLU A 276 16.58 -1.42 -22.00
CA GLU A 276 16.08 -2.42 -22.94
C GLU A 276 16.62 -3.79 -22.52
N MET A 277 15.75 -4.65 -21.99
CA MET A 277 16.11 -6.01 -21.58
C MET A 277 16.28 -6.94 -22.78
N ASN A 278 17.20 -7.90 -22.66
CA ASN A 278 17.33 -9.00 -23.62
C ASN A 278 16.03 -9.80 -23.69
N PHE A 279 15.46 -9.90 -24.90
CA PHE A 279 14.16 -10.52 -25.13
C PHE A 279 14.08 -11.99 -24.67
N TRP A 280 15.09 -12.81 -24.98
CA TRP A 280 15.07 -14.21 -24.58
C TRP A 280 15.24 -14.36 -23.07
N LYS A 281 16.15 -13.59 -22.46
CA LYS A 281 16.29 -13.56 -21.00
C LYS A 281 15.03 -13.06 -20.30
N SER A 282 14.24 -12.18 -20.94
CA SER A 282 12.94 -11.75 -20.43
C SER A 282 11.89 -12.87 -20.45
N LEU A 283 11.93 -13.79 -21.42
CA LEU A 283 11.07 -14.99 -21.42
C LEU A 283 11.41 -15.90 -20.23
N GLU A 284 12.69 -16.19 -20.04
CA GLU A 284 13.19 -16.96 -18.89
C GLU A 284 12.81 -16.26 -17.57
N LYS A 285 13.05 -14.95 -17.47
CA LYS A 285 12.72 -14.16 -16.28
C LYS A 285 11.22 -14.14 -16.00
N SER A 286 10.37 -14.08 -17.03
CA SER A 286 8.92 -14.12 -16.83
C SER A 286 8.48 -15.41 -16.15
N ALA A 287 9.10 -16.55 -16.44
CA ALA A 287 8.79 -17.82 -15.78
C ALA A 287 9.14 -17.77 -14.29
N GLU A 288 10.34 -17.27 -13.95
CA GLU A 288 10.78 -17.10 -12.56
C GLU A 288 9.81 -16.21 -11.77
N LEU A 289 9.44 -15.04 -12.31
CA LEU A 289 8.53 -14.10 -11.64
C LEU A 289 7.16 -14.71 -11.33
N TRP A 290 6.66 -15.58 -12.21
CA TRP A 290 5.41 -16.30 -11.94
C TRP A 290 5.57 -17.32 -10.82
N VAL A 291 6.61 -18.16 -10.89
CA VAL A 291 6.84 -19.22 -9.91
C VAL A 291 7.08 -18.62 -8.51
N ASP A 292 7.93 -17.60 -8.41
CA ASP A 292 8.25 -16.92 -7.15
C ASP A 292 6.97 -16.36 -6.50
N SER A 293 6.14 -15.67 -7.28
CA SER A 293 4.92 -15.04 -6.76
C SER A 293 3.80 -16.02 -6.42
N ILE A 294 3.68 -17.15 -7.13
CA ILE A 294 2.74 -18.22 -6.80
C ILE A 294 3.14 -18.90 -5.48
N GLN A 295 4.44 -19.18 -5.31
CA GLN A 295 4.97 -19.80 -4.10
C GLN A 295 4.82 -18.87 -2.89
N GLU A 296 5.17 -17.60 -3.04
CA GLU A 296 5.11 -16.63 -1.93
C GLU A 296 3.67 -16.32 -1.49
N SER A 297 2.71 -16.33 -2.42
CA SER A 297 1.30 -16.07 -2.10
C SER A 297 0.53 -17.27 -1.52
N ASP A 298 1.17 -18.43 -1.33
CA ASP A 298 0.52 -19.72 -1.00
C ASP A 298 -0.68 -20.04 -1.93
N SER A 299 -0.56 -19.66 -3.21
CA SER A 299 -1.62 -19.86 -4.19
C SER A 299 -1.71 -21.33 -4.60
N ARG A 300 -2.78 -22.01 -4.17
CA ARG A 300 -3.14 -23.37 -4.58
C ARG A 300 -3.96 -23.39 -5.88
N PRO A 301 -3.94 -24.49 -6.66
CA PRO A 301 -4.78 -24.64 -7.83
C PRO A 301 -6.28 -24.47 -7.52
N VAL A 302 -6.99 -23.73 -8.37
CA VAL A 302 -8.43 -23.45 -8.23
C VAL A 302 -9.15 -23.83 -9.53
N PHE A 303 -10.28 -24.49 -9.43
CA PHE A 303 -11.08 -24.82 -10.61
C PHE A 303 -11.84 -23.59 -11.13
N LEU A 304 -11.75 -23.36 -12.43
CA LEU A 304 -12.51 -22.31 -13.12
C LEU A 304 -13.77 -22.88 -13.79
N ALA A 305 -14.94 -22.54 -13.25
CA ALA A 305 -16.20 -22.83 -13.90
C ALA A 305 -16.37 -21.94 -15.14
N LYS A 306 -16.82 -22.55 -16.25
CA LYS A 306 -17.05 -21.84 -17.51
C LYS A 306 -18.42 -21.16 -17.46
N PRO A 307 -18.52 -19.82 -17.67
CA PRO A 307 -19.81 -19.16 -17.81
C PRO A 307 -20.69 -19.86 -18.86
N PRO A 308 -22.01 -19.99 -18.66
CA PRO A 308 -22.83 -19.37 -17.59
C PRO A 308 -22.89 -20.16 -16.27
N VAL A 309 -22.07 -21.20 -16.08
CA VAL A 309 -22.08 -22.01 -14.87
C VAL A 309 -21.58 -21.20 -13.67
N LEU A 310 -22.37 -21.18 -12.60
CA LEU A 310 -22.00 -20.55 -11.32
C LEU A 310 -20.98 -21.43 -10.57
N PRO A 311 -20.05 -20.82 -9.81
CA PRO A 311 -18.98 -21.55 -9.17
C PRO A 311 -19.49 -22.34 -7.96
N ARG A 312 -18.95 -23.54 -7.72
CA ARG A 312 -19.11 -24.22 -6.44
C ARG A 312 -18.14 -23.63 -5.40
N PRO A 313 -18.32 -23.95 -4.10
CA PRO A 313 -17.32 -23.65 -3.07
C PRO A 313 -15.92 -24.07 -3.50
N GLY A 314 -14.94 -23.18 -3.33
CA GLY A 314 -13.57 -23.40 -3.76
C GLY A 314 -13.35 -23.24 -5.28
N GLN A 315 -14.30 -22.65 -6.00
CA GLN A 315 -14.21 -22.41 -7.44
C GLN A 315 -14.41 -20.94 -7.79
N ILE A 316 -13.98 -20.57 -8.99
CA ILE A 316 -14.12 -19.22 -9.54
C ILE A 316 -14.87 -19.29 -10.88
N THR A 317 -15.79 -18.37 -11.10
CA THR A 317 -16.33 -18.05 -12.44
C THR A 317 -15.91 -16.65 -12.85
N ILE A 318 -15.28 -16.52 -14.03
CA ILE A 318 -14.84 -15.23 -14.57
C ILE A 318 -15.82 -14.80 -15.68
N PHE A 319 -16.57 -13.74 -15.45
CA PHE A 319 -17.48 -13.15 -16.44
C PHE A 319 -16.76 -12.09 -17.29
N PRO A 320 -16.66 -12.27 -18.63
CA PRO A 320 -15.89 -11.41 -19.52
C PRO A 320 -16.70 -10.23 -20.08
N GLY A 321 -17.59 -9.63 -19.29
CA GLY A 321 -18.55 -8.61 -19.73
C GLY A 321 -18.83 -7.51 -18.70
N ARG A 322 -19.83 -6.68 -18.96
CA ARG A 322 -20.16 -5.54 -18.08
C ARG A 322 -20.84 -6.01 -16.81
N LEU A 323 -20.58 -5.33 -15.69
CA LEU A 323 -21.17 -5.65 -14.40
C LEU A 323 -22.71 -5.72 -14.45
N ARG A 324 -23.35 -4.76 -15.12
CA ARG A 324 -24.80 -4.76 -15.34
C ARG A 324 -25.32 -6.04 -15.99
N GLU A 325 -24.62 -6.52 -17.03
CA GLU A 325 -25.00 -7.74 -17.75
C GLU A 325 -24.87 -8.97 -16.84
N LEU A 326 -23.81 -9.02 -16.03
CA LEU A 326 -23.61 -10.05 -15.03
C LEU A 326 -24.75 -10.04 -14.01
N LEU A 327 -25.01 -8.90 -13.38
CA LEU A 327 -26.01 -8.78 -12.30
C LEU A 327 -27.42 -9.15 -12.75
N HIS A 328 -27.81 -8.84 -13.99
CA HIS A 328 -29.08 -9.29 -14.55
C HIS A 328 -29.19 -10.82 -14.72
N SER A 329 -28.05 -11.51 -14.83
CA SER A 329 -27.99 -12.96 -14.99
C SER A 329 -27.80 -13.73 -13.68
N LEU A 330 -27.45 -13.03 -12.59
CA LEU A 330 -27.19 -13.63 -11.30
C LEU A 330 -28.43 -13.62 -10.40
N PRO A 331 -28.64 -14.67 -9.60
CA PRO A 331 -29.60 -14.60 -8.50
C PRO A 331 -29.07 -13.63 -7.44
N ALA A 332 -29.53 -12.38 -7.47
CA ALA A 332 -29.11 -11.32 -6.53
C ALA A 332 -29.28 -11.73 -5.06
N GLU A 333 -30.20 -12.66 -4.82
CA GLU A 333 -30.50 -13.26 -3.53
C GLU A 333 -29.40 -14.17 -2.97
N GLU A 334 -28.53 -14.69 -3.84
CA GLU A 334 -27.45 -15.60 -3.46
C GLU A 334 -26.10 -14.87 -3.33
N ILE A 335 -26.02 -13.56 -3.58
CA ILE A 335 -24.79 -12.78 -3.32
C ILE A 335 -24.69 -12.47 -1.84
N SER A 336 -23.73 -13.10 -1.15
CA SER A 336 -23.51 -12.89 0.28
C SER A 336 -22.68 -11.66 0.60
N ALA A 337 -21.73 -11.32 -0.27
CA ALA A 337 -20.83 -10.20 -0.07
C ALA A 337 -20.22 -9.71 -1.37
N VAL A 338 -19.81 -8.44 -1.38
CA VAL A 338 -18.93 -7.87 -2.40
C VAL A 338 -17.54 -7.72 -1.78
N ILE A 339 -16.51 -8.32 -2.38
CA ILE A 339 -15.12 -8.19 -1.93
C ILE A 339 -14.26 -7.82 -3.12
N THR A 340 -13.58 -6.67 -3.06
CA THR A 340 -12.89 -6.11 -4.22
C THR A 340 -11.71 -5.23 -3.87
N ALA A 341 -10.78 -5.06 -4.81
CA ALA A 341 -9.88 -3.92 -4.82
C ALA A 341 -10.49 -2.76 -5.64
N ILE A 342 -10.32 -1.51 -5.18
CA ILE A 342 -10.76 -0.33 -5.93
C ILE A 342 -9.80 -0.09 -7.10
N PRO A 343 -10.30 -0.03 -8.35
CA PRO A 343 -9.44 0.16 -9.51
C PRO A 343 -8.85 1.57 -9.53
N ARG A 344 -7.52 1.69 -9.59
CA ARG A 344 -6.87 2.98 -9.82
C ARG A 344 -6.88 3.33 -11.31
N PRO A 345 -7.11 4.60 -11.70
CA PRO A 345 -6.89 5.03 -13.08
C PRO A 345 -5.44 4.85 -13.52
N ASN A 346 -5.23 4.04 -14.56
CA ASN A 346 -3.90 3.84 -15.14
C ASN A 346 -3.99 3.80 -16.68
N GLN A 347 -3.70 4.94 -17.31
CA GLN A 347 -3.75 5.09 -18.76
C GLN A 347 -2.76 4.15 -19.45
N ALA A 348 -1.51 4.10 -18.96
CA ALA A 348 -0.49 3.24 -19.54
C ALA A 348 -0.95 1.78 -19.57
N PHE A 349 -1.43 1.29 -18.43
CA PHE A 349 -1.88 -0.10 -18.31
C PHE A 349 -3.08 -0.41 -19.20
N TRP A 350 -4.08 0.48 -19.29
CA TRP A 350 -5.26 0.24 -20.11
C TRP A 350 -4.96 0.26 -21.61
N THR A 351 -4.14 1.21 -22.06
CA THR A 351 -3.69 1.29 -23.46
C THR A 351 -2.85 0.08 -23.83
N LEU A 352 -1.89 -0.30 -22.98
CA LEU A 352 -1.07 -1.49 -23.20
C LEU A 352 -1.91 -2.77 -23.14
N SER A 353 -2.85 -2.88 -22.19
CA SER A 353 -3.77 -4.02 -22.11
C SER A 353 -4.58 -4.19 -23.40
N ALA A 354 -5.02 -3.09 -24.03
CA ALA A 354 -5.72 -3.14 -25.31
C ALA A 354 -4.81 -3.69 -26.43
N ILE A 355 -3.56 -3.22 -26.50
CA ILE A 355 -2.56 -3.69 -27.48
C ILE A 355 -2.23 -5.16 -27.25
N TRP A 356 -1.91 -5.54 -26.01
CA TRP A 356 -1.55 -6.90 -25.62
C TRP A 356 -2.70 -7.89 -25.86
N SER A 357 -3.95 -7.46 -25.64
CA SER A 357 -5.12 -8.30 -25.95
C SER A 357 -5.21 -8.61 -27.44
N GLY A 358 -4.93 -7.61 -28.29
CA GLY A 358 -4.85 -7.80 -29.73
C GLY A 358 -3.69 -8.70 -30.17
N TRP A 359 -2.55 -8.60 -29.48
CA TRP A 359 -1.39 -9.46 -29.75
C TRP A 359 -1.63 -10.93 -29.40
N LEU A 360 -2.23 -11.20 -28.23
CA LEU A 360 -2.48 -12.56 -27.76
C LEU A 360 -3.64 -13.24 -28.46
N GLU A 361 -4.78 -12.56 -28.57
CA GLU A 361 -6.05 -13.20 -28.94
C GLU A 361 -6.73 -12.51 -30.13
N GLY A 362 -6.07 -11.54 -30.78
CA GLY A 362 -6.55 -10.86 -31.97
C GLY A 362 -7.51 -9.68 -31.72
N LYS A 363 -7.86 -8.99 -32.81
CA LYS A 363 -8.65 -7.73 -32.82
C LYS A 363 -9.98 -7.81 -32.05
N GLU A 364 -10.64 -8.97 -32.10
CA GLU A 364 -11.92 -9.18 -31.42
C GLU A 364 -11.81 -8.99 -29.90
N LYS A 365 -10.67 -9.37 -29.30
CA LYS A 365 -10.43 -9.18 -27.86
C LYS A 365 -10.01 -7.76 -27.48
N VAL A 366 -9.75 -6.88 -28.45
CA VAL A 366 -9.49 -5.45 -28.20
C VAL A 366 -10.78 -4.69 -27.90
N LYS A 367 -11.92 -5.14 -28.43
CA LYS A 367 -13.23 -4.45 -28.35
C LYS A 367 -13.59 -3.95 -26.93
N PRO A 368 -13.44 -4.72 -25.84
CA PRO A 368 -13.76 -4.26 -24.49
C PRO A 368 -12.91 -3.07 -24.03
N LEU A 369 -11.68 -2.94 -24.54
CA LEU A 369 -10.70 -1.92 -24.14
C LEU A 369 -10.50 -0.84 -25.22
N ARG A 370 -11.27 -0.86 -26.30
CA ARG A 370 -11.15 0.09 -27.41
C ARG A 370 -11.22 1.55 -26.95
N PHE A 371 -12.03 1.84 -25.95
CA PHE A 371 -12.14 3.19 -25.37
C PHE A 371 -10.81 3.70 -24.81
N ALA A 372 -9.95 2.81 -24.31
CA ALA A 372 -8.65 3.17 -23.75
C ALA A 372 -7.68 3.68 -24.82
N LEU A 373 -7.81 3.18 -26.06
CA LEU A 373 -7.04 3.66 -27.22
C LEU A 373 -7.49 5.04 -27.70
N LEU A 374 -8.73 5.44 -27.43
CA LEU A 374 -9.30 6.70 -27.91
C LEU A 374 -9.26 7.81 -26.85
N ARG A 375 -9.17 7.45 -25.58
CA ARG A 375 -9.27 8.40 -24.46
C ARG A 375 -7.91 8.91 -24.02
N LYS A 376 -7.74 10.24 -24.03
CA LYS A 376 -6.47 10.90 -23.71
C LYS A 376 -6.32 11.33 -22.25
N ARG A 377 -7.42 11.46 -21.48
CA ARG A 377 -7.40 11.97 -20.09
C ARG A 377 -8.32 11.18 -19.16
N TYR A 378 -7.80 10.91 -17.96
CA TYR A 378 -8.49 10.22 -16.86
C TYR A 378 -8.34 11.07 -15.61
N ASP A 379 -9.15 12.12 -15.49
CA ASP A 379 -9.23 12.90 -14.27
C ASP A 379 -10.05 12.19 -13.18
N TRP A 380 -9.92 12.68 -11.95
CA TRP A 380 -10.60 12.11 -10.79
C TRP A 380 -12.12 12.27 -10.84
N GLY A 381 -12.64 13.29 -11.52
CA GLY A 381 -14.08 13.47 -11.71
C GLY A 381 -14.67 12.39 -12.61
N TRP A 382 -13.99 12.04 -13.70
CA TRP A 382 -14.33 10.88 -14.53
C TRP A 382 -14.27 9.58 -13.73
N HIS A 383 -13.24 9.38 -12.92
CA HIS A 383 -13.11 8.17 -12.14
C HIS A 383 -14.24 8.03 -11.11
N CYS A 384 -14.58 9.12 -10.41
CA CYS A 384 -15.71 9.19 -9.50
C CYS A 384 -17.03 8.79 -10.19
N ARG A 385 -17.32 9.31 -11.38
CA ARG A 385 -18.49 8.88 -12.19
C ARG A 385 -18.47 7.39 -12.54
N ALA A 386 -17.32 6.86 -12.93
CA ALA A 386 -17.20 5.47 -13.32
C ALA A 386 -17.45 4.53 -12.14
N LEU A 387 -16.91 4.86 -10.95
CA LEU A 387 -17.20 4.14 -9.71
C LEU A 387 -18.67 4.27 -9.32
N ALA A 388 -19.24 5.48 -9.40
CA ALA A 388 -20.64 5.73 -9.03
C ALA A 388 -21.60 4.90 -9.88
N ALA A 389 -21.35 4.80 -11.19
CA ALA A 389 -22.13 3.93 -12.08
C ALA A 389 -22.04 2.46 -11.68
N ALA A 390 -20.84 1.94 -11.41
CA ALA A 390 -20.67 0.55 -10.99
C ALA A 390 -21.34 0.26 -9.64
N PHE A 391 -21.19 1.15 -8.66
CA PHE A 391 -21.82 1.03 -7.35
C PHE A 391 -23.34 1.16 -7.42
N GLN A 392 -23.87 1.95 -8.34
CA GLN A 392 -25.31 2.08 -8.56
C GLN A 392 -25.89 0.77 -9.11
N GLU A 393 -25.20 0.11 -10.05
CA GLU A 393 -25.60 -1.22 -10.50
C GLU A 393 -25.64 -2.22 -9.34
N LEU A 394 -24.66 -2.17 -8.42
CA LEU A 394 -24.69 -3.03 -7.22
C LEU A 394 -25.88 -2.73 -6.32
N SER A 395 -26.16 -1.44 -6.02
CA SER A 395 -27.23 -1.09 -5.08
C SER A 395 -28.63 -1.36 -5.64
N GLU A 396 -28.83 -1.18 -6.94
CA GLU A 396 -30.10 -1.45 -7.62
C GLU A 396 -30.43 -2.96 -7.65
N HIS A 397 -29.43 -3.81 -7.85
CA HIS A 397 -29.64 -5.26 -8.04
C HIS A 397 -29.53 -6.06 -6.74
N LEU A 398 -28.54 -5.76 -5.88
CA LEU A 398 -28.28 -6.56 -4.68
C LEU A 398 -29.28 -6.29 -3.54
N ARG A 399 -29.29 -7.18 -2.55
CA ARG A 399 -30.15 -7.05 -1.35
C ARG A 399 -29.69 -5.88 -0.48
N GLN A 400 -30.66 -5.29 0.24
CA GLN A 400 -30.38 -4.34 1.32
C GLN A 400 -29.44 -4.99 2.36
N ASN A 401 -28.57 -4.19 2.97
CA ASN A 401 -27.56 -4.61 3.95
C ASN A 401 -26.48 -5.57 3.44
N THR A 402 -26.41 -5.83 2.12
CA THR A 402 -25.30 -6.62 1.55
C THR A 402 -23.97 -5.95 1.92
N PRO A 403 -23.04 -6.66 2.58
CA PRO A 403 -21.74 -6.12 2.94
C PRO A 403 -20.82 -5.98 1.72
N CYS A 404 -20.11 -4.86 1.67
CA CYS A 404 -19.09 -4.58 0.66
C CYS A 404 -17.76 -4.28 1.35
N PHE A 405 -16.76 -5.14 1.17
CA PHE A 405 -15.40 -4.93 1.63
C PHE A 405 -14.50 -4.53 0.47
N ALA A 406 -13.94 -3.33 0.54
CA ALA A 406 -13.11 -2.78 -0.52
C ALA A 406 -11.70 -2.42 -0.04
N LEU A 407 -10.72 -2.79 -0.85
CA LEU A 407 -9.30 -2.56 -0.63
C LEU A 407 -8.80 -1.41 -1.49
N VAL A 408 -8.17 -0.43 -0.86
CA VAL A 408 -7.37 0.62 -1.52
C VAL A 408 -5.92 0.35 -1.17
N GLU A 409 -5.18 -0.25 -2.10
CA GLU A 409 -3.81 -0.73 -1.87
C GLU A 409 -2.73 0.30 -2.21
N GLU A 410 -3.13 1.45 -2.74
CA GLU A 410 -2.30 2.63 -2.96
C GLU A 410 -3.13 3.88 -2.67
N TYR A 411 -2.99 4.44 -1.48
CA TYR A 411 -3.71 5.62 -1.04
C TYR A 411 -3.30 6.85 -1.85
N GLU A 412 -4.30 7.52 -2.39
CA GLU A 412 -4.23 8.89 -2.88
C GLU A 412 -5.49 9.60 -2.41
N ALA A 413 -5.36 10.84 -1.93
CA ALA A 413 -6.50 11.59 -1.38
C ALA A 413 -7.68 11.64 -2.36
N ASN A 414 -7.40 11.87 -3.64
CA ASN A 414 -8.42 11.88 -4.69
C ASN A 414 -9.03 10.51 -5.00
N LEU A 415 -8.28 9.40 -4.86
CA LEU A 415 -8.81 8.06 -5.06
C LEU A 415 -9.80 7.71 -3.95
N LEU A 416 -9.42 7.97 -2.69
CA LEU A 416 -10.30 7.72 -1.55
C LEU A 416 -11.55 8.63 -1.59
N SER A 417 -11.38 9.92 -1.93
CA SER A 417 -12.50 10.84 -2.16
C SER A 417 -13.43 10.35 -3.26
N ALA A 418 -12.90 9.96 -4.42
CA ALA A 418 -13.71 9.42 -5.50
C ALA A 418 -14.47 8.15 -5.08
N ALA A 419 -13.83 7.23 -4.36
CA ALA A 419 -14.46 5.99 -3.90
C ALA A 419 -15.59 6.23 -2.89
N LEU A 420 -15.34 7.00 -1.82
CA LEU A 420 -16.33 7.24 -0.77
C LEU A 420 -17.52 8.09 -1.26
N ILE A 421 -17.26 9.11 -2.08
CA ILE A 421 -18.33 9.98 -2.60
C ILE A 421 -19.16 9.25 -3.66
N ALA A 422 -18.52 8.47 -4.54
CA ALA A 422 -19.22 7.63 -5.50
C ALA A 422 -20.11 6.58 -4.81
N ALA A 423 -19.59 5.94 -3.76
CA ALA A 423 -20.33 4.98 -2.95
C ALA A 423 -21.55 5.66 -2.30
N ASP A 424 -21.36 6.82 -1.66
CA ASP A 424 -22.45 7.55 -1.02
C ASP A 424 -23.54 7.97 -2.02
N HIS A 425 -23.13 8.46 -3.20
CA HIS A 425 -24.05 8.81 -4.28
C HIS A 425 -24.87 7.60 -4.76
N ALA A 426 -24.24 6.42 -4.80
CA ALA A 426 -24.85 5.19 -5.30
C ALA A 426 -25.67 4.41 -4.26
N GLY A 427 -25.71 4.82 -2.99
CA GLY A 427 -26.43 4.09 -1.93
C GLY A 427 -25.59 3.08 -1.16
N LEU A 428 -24.26 3.11 -1.26
CA LEU A 428 -23.37 2.36 -0.39
C LEU A 428 -23.04 3.24 0.81
N ARG A 429 -23.52 2.85 2.00
CA ARG A 429 -23.37 3.60 3.24
C ARG A 429 -22.14 3.13 3.99
N LEU A 430 -21.33 4.08 4.47
CA LEU A 430 -20.07 3.77 5.15
C LEU A 430 -20.35 3.14 6.51
N GLU A 431 -19.89 1.91 6.71
CA GLU A 431 -19.91 1.22 8.00
C GLU A 431 -18.57 1.42 8.72
N ASN A 432 -17.46 1.31 7.98
CA ASN A 432 -16.12 1.38 8.54
C ASN A 432 -15.09 1.92 7.55
N LEU A 433 -14.12 2.67 8.04
CA LEU A 433 -12.91 3.02 7.30
C LEU A 433 -11.69 2.83 8.21
N ALA A 434 -10.73 2.02 7.76
CA ALA A 434 -9.43 1.87 8.39
C ALA A 434 -8.32 2.21 7.39
N LEU A 435 -7.29 2.92 7.84
CA LEU A 435 -6.19 3.46 7.04
C LEU A 435 -4.86 3.14 7.74
N ARG A 436 -3.95 2.50 7.01
CA ARG A 436 -2.55 2.35 7.40
C ARG A 436 -1.69 3.27 6.53
N SER A 437 -1.48 4.49 7.03
CA SER A 437 -0.81 5.57 6.29
C SER A 437 0.60 5.21 5.82
N GLU A 438 1.40 4.54 6.67
CA GLU A 438 2.78 4.14 6.36
C GLU A 438 2.88 3.23 5.12
N GLN A 439 1.86 2.37 4.91
CA GLN A 439 1.77 1.50 3.74
C GLN A 439 0.94 2.11 2.61
N GLY A 440 0.29 3.26 2.84
CA GLY A 440 -0.69 3.83 1.92
C GLY A 440 -1.85 2.90 1.64
N ARG A 441 -2.41 2.23 2.65
CA ARG A 441 -3.50 1.26 2.47
C ARG A 441 -4.76 1.68 3.21
N ALA A 442 -5.93 1.56 2.57
CA ALA A 442 -7.21 1.73 3.24
C ALA A 442 -8.13 0.53 3.00
N GLN A 443 -8.93 0.23 4.01
CA GLN A 443 -9.94 -0.83 4.04
C GLN A 443 -11.28 -0.18 4.33
N ILE A 444 -12.21 -0.33 3.39
CA ILE A 444 -13.51 0.33 3.43
C ILE A 444 -14.59 -0.74 3.54
N HIS A 445 -15.48 -0.56 4.51
CA HIS A 445 -16.66 -1.39 4.65
C HIS A 445 -17.89 -0.55 4.39
N TRP A 446 -18.70 -1.00 3.45
CA TRP A 446 -20.00 -0.42 3.19
C TRP A 446 -21.11 -1.45 3.38
N ARG A 447 -22.32 -0.92 3.55
CA ARG A 447 -23.57 -1.66 3.44
C ARG A 447 -24.39 -1.07 2.31
N ILE A 448 -24.98 -1.94 1.49
CA ILE A 448 -25.89 -1.50 0.44
C ILE A 448 -27.21 -1.06 1.05
N TYR A 449 -27.56 0.21 0.84
CA TYR A 449 -28.89 0.74 1.12
C TYR A 449 -29.47 1.35 -0.14
N ARG A 450 -30.55 0.77 -0.68
CA ARG A 450 -31.20 1.37 -1.86
C ARG A 450 -31.59 2.81 -1.51
N PRO A 451 -31.19 3.79 -2.32
CA PRO A 451 -31.69 5.14 -2.14
C PRO A 451 -33.22 5.09 -2.18
N ALA A 452 -33.91 5.61 -1.17
CA ALA A 452 -35.34 5.88 -1.33
C ALA A 452 -35.50 6.76 -2.56
N THR A 453 -36.45 6.43 -3.44
CA THR A 453 -36.73 7.20 -4.66
C THR A 453 -36.86 8.68 -4.26
N ARG A 454 -35.82 9.49 -4.53
CA ARG A 454 -35.88 10.93 -4.24
C ARG A 454 -36.95 11.50 -5.15
N GLN A 455 -38.16 11.71 -4.62
CA GLN A 455 -39.04 12.73 -5.17
C GLN A 455 -38.27 14.04 -5.02
N LEU A 456 -37.69 14.50 -6.13
CA LEU A 456 -37.09 15.83 -6.26
C LEU A 456 -38.22 16.88 -6.20
N HIS A 457 -38.77 17.05 -5.01
CA HIS A 457 -39.50 18.25 -4.62
C HIS A 457 -38.69 18.93 -3.51
N LEU A 458 -37.59 19.56 -3.92
CA LEU A 458 -36.87 20.51 -3.07
C LEU A 458 -36.86 21.84 -3.81
N SER A 459 -37.65 22.78 -3.30
CA SER A 459 -37.57 24.19 -3.63
C SER A 459 -36.13 24.66 -3.42
N SER A 460 -35.57 25.30 -4.45
CA SER A 460 -34.15 25.61 -4.63
C SER A 460 -33.53 26.55 -3.58
N GLU A 461 -34.30 27.04 -2.60
CA GLU A 461 -33.87 28.10 -1.69
C GLU A 461 -33.80 27.66 -0.21
N ASP A 462 -34.39 26.52 0.20
CA ASP A 462 -34.61 26.22 1.64
C ASP A 462 -33.73 25.12 2.27
N GLN A 463 -32.81 24.46 1.55
CA GLN A 463 -32.07 23.30 2.09
C GLN A 463 -30.56 23.28 1.87
N VAL A 464 -29.91 24.42 1.63
CA VAL A 464 -28.45 24.49 1.73
C VAL A 464 -28.07 24.71 3.18
N GLN A 465 -27.54 23.70 3.86
CA GLN A 465 -26.84 23.96 5.12
C GLN A 465 -25.70 24.94 4.84
N PRO A 466 -25.55 26.02 5.63
CA PRO A 466 -24.52 27.01 5.37
C PRO A 466 -23.14 26.34 5.47
N LEU A 467 -22.33 26.45 4.41
CA LEU A 467 -20.97 25.91 4.30
C LEU A 467 -20.12 26.11 5.57
N PRO A 468 -20.23 27.23 6.32
CA PRO A 468 -19.60 27.38 7.64
C PRO A 468 -19.90 26.28 8.67
N LYS A 469 -21.13 25.74 8.72
CA LYS A 469 -21.48 24.64 9.65
C LYS A 469 -20.75 23.35 9.30
N VAL A 470 -20.58 23.08 8.01
CA VAL A 470 -19.88 21.89 7.51
C VAL A 470 -18.40 21.98 7.81
N LYS A 471 -17.79 23.15 7.57
CA LYS A 471 -16.40 23.42 7.97
C LYS A 471 -16.21 23.23 9.48
N ALA A 472 -17.15 23.72 10.29
CA ALA A 472 -17.11 23.55 11.75
C ALA A 472 -17.17 22.08 12.17
N GLN A 473 -18.05 21.30 11.55
CA GLN A 473 -18.15 19.86 11.79
C GLN A 473 -16.88 19.10 11.37
N ILE A 474 -16.30 19.42 10.21
CA ILE A 474 -15.04 18.83 9.76
C ILE A 474 -13.94 19.12 10.79
N ALA A 475 -13.80 20.39 11.19
CA ALA A 475 -12.81 20.79 12.18
C ALA A 475 -13.03 20.10 13.54
N GLU A 476 -14.27 20.01 14.02
CA GLU A 476 -14.62 19.32 15.26
C GLU A 476 -14.30 17.82 15.19
N THR A 477 -14.58 17.17 14.05
CA THR A 477 -14.31 15.74 13.85
C THR A 477 -12.80 15.47 13.84
N ILE A 478 -12.02 16.34 13.18
CA ILE A 478 -10.56 16.28 13.19
C ILE A 478 -10.02 16.47 14.62
N GLN A 479 -10.48 17.50 15.34
CA GLN A 479 -10.05 17.75 16.72
C GLN A 479 -10.36 16.55 17.62
N LYS A 480 -11.55 15.96 17.51
CA LYS A 480 -11.93 14.76 18.24
C LYS A 480 -11.04 13.57 17.92
N HIS A 481 -10.64 13.41 16.66
CA HIS A 481 -9.71 12.35 16.26
C HIS A 481 -8.32 12.54 16.88
N ILE A 482 -7.74 13.73 16.74
CA ILE A 482 -6.42 14.04 17.33
C ILE A 482 -6.50 13.92 18.87
N GLN A 483 -7.56 14.43 19.50
CA GLN A 483 -7.77 14.35 20.94
C GLN A 483 -7.93 12.91 21.43
N ARG A 484 -8.59 12.03 20.66
CA ARG A 484 -8.74 10.62 21.00
C ARG A 484 -7.44 9.83 20.83
N ASN A 485 -6.59 10.21 19.88
CA ASN A 485 -5.34 9.52 19.63
C ASN A 485 -4.19 10.07 20.48
N LEU A 486 -4.24 11.37 20.79
CA LEU A 486 -3.16 12.17 21.36
C LEU A 486 -1.84 12.03 20.58
N GLU A 487 -1.91 11.92 19.26
CA GLU A 487 -0.75 11.94 18.35
C GLU A 487 -0.95 12.92 17.20
N PRO A 488 0.12 13.56 16.69
CA PRO A 488 0.06 14.36 15.48
C PRO A 488 -0.48 13.56 14.30
N ALA A 489 -1.47 14.13 13.63
CA ALA A 489 -2.18 13.45 12.55
C ALA A 489 -1.68 13.94 11.19
N GLN A 490 -1.21 13.02 10.37
CA GLN A 490 -0.73 13.31 9.01
C GLN A 490 -1.90 13.65 8.06
N PHE A 491 -1.60 14.31 6.94
CA PHE A 491 -2.62 14.70 5.95
C PHE A 491 -3.52 13.54 5.52
N SER A 492 -2.96 12.35 5.32
CA SER A 492 -3.73 11.16 4.93
C SER A 492 -4.82 10.80 5.97
N GLN A 493 -4.51 10.92 7.25
CA GLN A 493 -5.43 10.65 8.35
C GLN A 493 -6.47 11.76 8.47
N ILE A 494 -6.04 13.02 8.40
CA ILE A 494 -6.92 14.20 8.42
C ILE A 494 -7.93 14.15 7.28
N HIS A 495 -7.45 13.86 6.07
CA HIS A 495 -8.28 13.71 4.87
C HIS A 495 -9.33 12.61 5.05
N ALA A 496 -8.90 11.41 5.46
CA ALA A 496 -9.80 10.28 5.67
C ALA A 496 -10.86 10.58 6.74
N VAL A 497 -10.45 11.12 7.90
CA VAL A 497 -11.36 11.51 8.99
C VAL A 497 -12.36 12.56 8.53
N ALA A 498 -11.89 13.64 7.90
CA ALA A 498 -12.77 14.68 7.37
C ALA A 498 -13.76 14.13 6.35
N LEU A 499 -13.32 13.24 5.46
CA LEU A 499 -14.15 12.65 4.43
C LEU A 499 -15.24 11.76 5.00
N THR A 500 -14.95 10.99 6.06
CA THR A 500 -15.98 10.20 6.75
C THR A 500 -17.08 11.06 7.39
N SER A 501 -16.79 12.32 7.72
CA SER A 501 -17.76 13.24 8.33
C SER A 501 -18.77 13.83 7.35
N VAL A 502 -18.51 13.71 6.03
CA VAL A 502 -19.31 14.32 4.95
C VAL A 502 -19.91 13.29 3.98
N VAL A 503 -20.00 12.03 4.39
CA VAL A 503 -20.71 10.96 3.66
C VAL A 503 -21.68 10.25 4.61
N HIS A 504 -22.75 9.65 4.08
CA HIS A 504 -23.67 8.91 4.94
C HIS A 504 -23.01 7.66 5.52
N SER A 505 -23.25 7.43 6.82
CA SER A 505 -22.74 6.27 7.56
C SER A 505 -23.86 5.49 8.23
N VAL A 506 -23.57 4.24 8.59
CA VAL A 506 -24.50 3.32 9.26
C VAL A 506 -23.88 2.75 10.52
N HIS A 507 -24.70 2.51 11.55
CA HIS A 507 -24.23 1.85 12.75
C HIS A 507 -24.06 0.34 12.51
N PRO A 508 -22.90 -0.26 12.85
CA PRO A 508 -22.64 -1.70 12.66
C PRO A 508 -23.60 -2.68 13.38
N ARG A 509 -24.27 -2.24 14.46
CA ARG A 509 -25.08 -3.12 15.34
C ARG A 509 -26.58 -3.05 15.04
N ASP A 510 -27.08 -1.85 14.76
CA ASP A 510 -28.53 -1.62 14.65
C ASP A 510 -28.97 -1.26 13.22
N ASN A 511 -28.04 -1.24 12.24
CA ASN A 511 -28.30 -0.87 10.84
C ASN A 511 -29.01 0.48 10.66
N ARG A 512 -28.93 1.36 11.67
CA ARG A 512 -29.49 2.71 11.62
C ARG A 512 -28.56 3.61 10.81
N ILE A 513 -29.12 4.28 9.82
CA ILE A 513 -28.42 5.30 9.05
C ILE A 513 -28.26 6.53 9.95
N PHE A 514 -27.02 6.97 10.17
CA PHE A 514 -26.77 8.27 10.75
C PHE A 514 -26.95 9.34 9.67
N GLN A 515 -27.77 10.35 9.97
CA GLN A 515 -27.80 11.56 9.17
C GLN A 515 -26.47 12.30 9.40
N ALA A 516 -25.54 12.09 8.47
CA ALA A 516 -24.39 12.95 8.29
C ALA A 516 -24.80 14.16 7.43
N ASN A 517 -24.11 15.28 7.57
CA ASN A 517 -24.24 16.37 6.61
C ASN A 517 -23.47 15.95 5.34
N SER A 518 -24.10 15.10 4.51
CA SER A 518 -23.48 14.61 3.29
C SER A 518 -23.16 15.77 2.35
N ILE A 519 -21.95 15.78 1.80
CA ILE A 519 -21.52 16.81 0.86
C ILE A 519 -22.44 16.88 -0.37
N LEU A 520 -23.07 15.75 -0.71
CA LEU A 520 -24.05 15.63 -1.81
C LEU A 520 -25.32 16.44 -1.55
N GLU A 521 -25.67 16.68 -0.29
CA GLU A 521 -26.86 17.44 0.13
C GLU A 521 -26.53 18.91 0.39
N ILE A 522 -25.33 19.19 0.92
CA ILE A 522 -24.84 20.53 1.19
C ILE A 522 -24.60 21.31 -0.11
N ALA A 523 -23.96 20.69 -1.08
CA ALA A 523 -23.59 21.30 -2.34
C ALA A 523 -24.08 20.42 -3.49
N PRO A 524 -25.37 20.49 -3.86
CA PRO A 524 -25.94 19.64 -4.90
C PRO A 524 -25.42 20.06 -6.28
N PHE A 525 -24.36 19.41 -6.76
CA PHE A 525 -23.86 19.58 -8.12
C PHE A 525 -24.69 18.76 -9.10
N HIS A 526 -24.71 19.17 -10.37
CA HIS A 526 -25.35 18.40 -11.44
C HIS A 526 -24.63 17.09 -11.74
N SER A 527 -23.38 16.93 -11.29
CA SER A 527 -22.53 15.79 -11.60
C SER A 527 -21.69 15.38 -10.39
N VAL A 528 -21.59 14.08 -10.14
CA VAL A 528 -20.75 13.52 -9.07
C VAL A 528 -19.24 13.79 -9.29
N SER A 529 -18.86 14.27 -10.47
CA SER A 529 -17.46 14.55 -10.86
C SER A 529 -16.82 15.72 -10.15
N ASP A 530 -17.62 16.67 -9.69
CA ASP A 530 -17.12 17.95 -9.19
C ASP A 530 -16.73 17.84 -7.71
N TYR A 531 -17.26 16.83 -7.01
CA TYR A 531 -17.10 16.65 -5.57
C TYR A 531 -15.68 16.34 -5.09
N PRO A 532 -14.85 15.49 -5.72
CA PRO A 532 -13.52 15.18 -5.19
C PRO A 532 -12.64 16.43 -5.03
N ASN A 533 -12.57 17.28 -6.06
CA ASN A 533 -11.82 18.53 -6.02
C ASN A 533 -12.48 19.55 -5.07
N PHE A 534 -13.81 19.65 -5.10
CA PHE A 534 -14.55 20.53 -4.19
C PHE A 534 -14.27 20.20 -2.72
N PHE A 535 -14.31 18.91 -2.35
CA PHE A 535 -14.01 18.45 -1.00
C PHE A 535 -12.58 18.78 -0.58
N LEU A 536 -11.58 18.56 -1.45
CA LEU A 536 -10.19 18.88 -1.13
C LEU A 536 -10.00 20.38 -0.86
N ASN A 537 -10.59 21.24 -1.69
CA ASN A 537 -10.56 22.70 -1.47
C ASN A 537 -11.27 23.08 -0.16
N LEU A 538 -12.43 22.49 0.11
CA LEU A 538 -13.17 22.69 1.36
C LEU A 538 -12.34 22.30 2.59
N LEU A 539 -11.64 21.17 2.54
CA LEU A 539 -10.75 20.72 3.61
C LEU A 539 -9.59 21.68 3.81
N GLN A 540 -8.90 22.08 2.75
CA GLN A 540 -7.78 23.03 2.82
C GLN A 540 -8.21 24.38 3.42
N GLU A 541 -9.36 24.91 3.00
CA GLU A 541 -9.91 26.12 3.59
C GLU A 541 -10.26 25.94 5.07
N THR A 542 -10.79 24.77 5.44
CA THR A 542 -11.11 24.46 6.84
C THR A 542 -9.85 24.44 7.69
N LEU A 543 -8.78 23.78 7.24
CA LEU A 543 -7.52 23.71 7.99
C LEU A 543 -6.88 25.08 8.21
N ARG A 544 -7.11 26.05 7.32
CA ARG A 544 -6.59 27.43 7.45
C ARG A 544 -7.38 28.32 8.40
N VAL A 545 -8.69 28.09 8.54
CA VAL A 545 -9.60 29.02 9.23
C VAL A 545 -9.76 28.70 10.73
N TYR A 546 -9.48 27.47 11.16
CA TYR A 546 -9.73 27.03 12.53
C TYR A 546 -8.43 27.00 13.37
N PRO A 547 -8.18 28.02 14.23
CA PRO A 547 -6.92 28.16 14.98
C PRO A 547 -6.71 27.08 16.05
N SER A 548 -7.74 26.31 16.37
CA SER A 548 -7.65 25.15 17.25
C SER A 548 -6.89 23.98 16.64
N LEU A 549 -6.69 23.98 15.31
CA LEU A 549 -5.85 23.05 14.57
C LEU A 549 -4.53 23.73 14.24
N ILE A 550 -3.43 23.20 14.75
CA ILE A 550 -2.09 23.76 14.56
C ILE A 550 -1.37 22.91 13.52
N ASP A 551 -0.90 23.56 12.45
CA ASP A 551 0.01 22.95 11.48
C ASP A 551 1.42 22.90 12.10
N LEU A 552 2.01 21.71 12.15
CA LEU A 552 3.35 21.51 12.71
C LEU A 552 4.47 21.69 11.68
N ASP A 553 4.12 21.78 10.39
CA ASP A 553 5.05 21.71 9.27
C ASP A 553 4.89 22.88 8.29
N GLU A 554 4.69 24.11 8.78
CA GLU A 554 4.40 25.31 7.95
C GLU A 554 5.45 25.59 6.83
N ASN A 555 6.68 25.09 6.99
CA ASN A 555 7.77 25.26 6.02
C ASN A 555 7.78 24.21 4.90
N GLU A 556 6.98 23.15 5.01
CA GLU A 556 6.85 22.10 4.01
C GLU A 556 6.04 22.62 2.81
N LYS A 557 6.44 22.23 1.59
CA LYS A 557 5.82 22.71 0.35
C LYS A 557 4.65 21.83 -0.06
N SER A 558 4.72 20.55 0.27
CA SER A 558 3.70 19.57 -0.10
C SER A 558 2.74 19.35 1.06
N LEU A 559 1.48 19.77 0.91
CA LEU A 559 0.42 19.54 1.90
C LEU A 559 0.32 18.08 2.35
N GLU A 560 0.65 17.12 1.47
CA GLU A 560 0.60 15.68 1.78
C GLU A 560 1.58 15.27 2.89
N ASN A 561 2.62 16.07 3.14
CA ASN A 561 3.65 15.82 4.16
C ASN A 561 3.38 16.54 5.49
N HIS A 562 2.34 17.38 5.57
CA HIS A 562 2.04 18.13 6.78
C HIS A 562 1.38 17.24 7.83
N SER A 563 1.60 17.61 9.10
CA SER A 563 0.94 17.02 10.27
C SER A 563 0.24 18.09 11.10
N TRP A 564 -0.88 17.72 11.72
CA TRP A 564 -1.69 18.62 12.53
C TRP A 564 -1.78 18.17 13.99
N TRP A 565 -1.84 19.16 14.88
CA TRP A 565 -2.05 19.01 16.31
C TRP A 565 -3.23 19.87 16.80
N ILE A 566 -3.60 19.74 18.07
CA ILE A 566 -4.63 20.56 18.73
C ILE A 566 -4.01 21.57 19.69
N ALA A 567 -4.56 22.77 19.72
CA ALA A 567 -3.99 23.87 20.53
C ALA A 567 -4.01 23.62 22.04
N GLN A 568 -5.03 22.93 22.54
CA GLN A 568 -5.20 22.65 23.97
C GLN A 568 -5.61 21.18 24.18
N PRO A 569 -4.65 20.23 24.13
CA PRO A 569 -4.94 18.82 24.35
C PRO A 569 -5.27 18.55 25.83
N SER A 570 -6.28 17.70 26.06
CA SER A 570 -6.51 17.08 27.37
C SER A 570 -5.81 15.72 27.45
N TYR A 571 -5.11 15.43 28.54
CA TYR A 571 -4.37 14.18 28.70
C TYR A 571 -5.11 13.18 29.61
N ASP A 572 -6.39 12.95 29.37
CA ASP A 572 -7.25 12.09 30.20
C ASP A 572 -6.98 10.58 30.00
N HIS A 573 -6.42 10.20 28.86
CA HIS A 573 -6.00 8.84 28.52
C HIS A 573 -4.58 8.83 27.93
N PRO A 574 -3.91 7.67 27.83
CA PRO A 574 -2.62 7.57 27.14
C PRO A 574 -2.75 7.80 25.62
N PRO A 575 -1.69 8.30 24.94
CA PRO A 575 -1.63 8.33 23.48
C PRO A 575 -1.60 6.93 22.88
N VAL A 576 -1.97 6.82 21.60
CA VAL A 576 -2.08 5.54 20.90
C VAL A 576 -0.76 4.77 20.89
N SER A 577 0.39 5.44 20.77
CA SER A 577 1.70 4.78 20.84
C SER A 577 2.02 4.18 22.20
N ASP A 578 1.51 4.75 23.30
CA ASP A 578 1.61 4.16 24.63
C ASP A 578 0.69 2.95 24.77
N GLN A 579 -0.52 3.02 24.21
CA GLN A 579 -1.46 1.90 24.17
C GLN A 579 -0.91 0.72 23.35
N ILE A 580 -0.31 0.99 22.19
CA ILE A 580 0.31 -0.03 21.32
C ILE A 580 1.48 -0.71 22.05
N GLU A 581 2.33 0.06 22.72
CA GLU A 581 3.44 -0.49 23.52
C GLU A 581 2.92 -1.48 24.58
N GLU A 582 1.87 -1.09 25.31
CA GLU A 582 1.22 -1.92 26.33
C GLU A 582 0.64 -3.21 25.71
N ILE A 583 -0.07 -3.10 24.58
CA ILE A 583 -0.62 -4.28 23.87
C ILE A 583 0.50 -5.24 23.44
N VAL A 584 1.59 -4.73 22.86
CA VAL A 584 2.72 -5.57 22.42
C VAL A 584 3.37 -6.27 23.61
N TYR A 585 3.60 -5.55 24.72
CA TYR A 585 4.15 -6.14 25.94
C TYR A 585 3.25 -7.26 26.49
N HIS A 586 1.95 -7.01 26.62
CA HIS A 586 1.02 -8.01 27.11
C HIS A 586 0.91 -9.22 26.17
N HIS A 587 0.95 -8.99 24.86
CA HIS A 587 0.94 -10.09 23.89
C HIS A 587 2.16 -10.99 24.06
N LEU A 588 3.36 -10.42 24.20
CA LEU A 588 4.59 -11.18 24.48
C LEU A 588 4.58 -11.87 25.86
N LEU A 589 3.92 -11.28 26.86
CA LEU A 589 3.81 -11.89 28.19
C LEU A 589 2.92 -13.13 28.19
N HIS A 590 1.87 -13.14 27.37
CA HIS A 590 0.89 -14.24 27.31
C HIS A 590 1.26 -15.35 26.31
N HIS A 591 2.17 -15.10 25.37
CA HIS A 591 2.59 -16.08 24.35
C HIS A 591 4.05 -16.44 24.52
N GLN A 592 4.38 -17.74 24.48
CA GLN A 592 5.78 -18.19 24.56
C GLN A 592 6.58 -17.78 23.33
N THR A 593 5.97 -17.86 22.14
CA THR A 593 6.54 -17.49 20.85
C THR A 593 5.45 -16.91 19.97
N THR A 594 5.75 -15.86 19.20
CA THR A 594 4.79 -15.22 18.27
C THR A 594 5.48 -14.62 17.05
N THR A 595 4.78 -14.53 15.93
CA THR A 595 5.28 -13.87 14.70
C THR A 595 4.95 -12.38 14.69
N PHE A 596 5.64 -11.61 13.85
CA PHE A 596 5.32 -10.19 13.66
C PHE A 596 3.88 -9.98 13.17
N LEU A 597 3.38 -10.81 12.26
CA LEU A 597 2.01 -10.73 11.75
C LEU A 597 0.96 -10.89 12.87
N GLU A 598 1.17 -11.86 13.76
CA GLU A 598 0.25 -12.13 14.88
C GLU A 598 0.18 -10.95 15.83
N VAL A 599 1.33 -10.36 16.18
CA VAL A 599 1.40 -9.16 17.02
C VAL A 599 0.72 -7.99 16.33
N ASP A 600 1.01 -7.77 15.04
CA ASP A 600 0.41 -6.69 14.25
C ASP A 600 -1.12 -6.82 14.19
N GLN A 601 -1.64 -8.00 13.84
CA GLN A 601 -3.08 -8.24 13.81
C GLN A 601 -3.71 -8.11 15.21
N ALA A 602 -3.02 -8.57 16.26
CA ALA A 602 -3.47 -8.37 17.63
C ALA A 602 -3.57 -6.88 17.98
N THR A 603 -2.60 -6.06 17.59
CA THR A 603 -2.67 -4.60 17.83
C THR A 603 -3.86 -3.97 17.08
N CYS A 604 -4.08 -4.34 15.81
CA CYS A 604 -5.22 -3.85 15.03
C CYS A 604 -6.57 -4.25 15.64
N ASN A 605 -6.67 -5.46 16.19
CA ASN A 605 -7.86 -5.98 16.85
C ASN A 605 -8.21 -5.23 18.15
N HIS A 606 -7.19 -4.72 18.86
CA HIS A 606 -7.36 -4.01 20.12
C HIS A 606 -7.64 -2.52 19.94
N THR A 607 -6.87 -1.82 19.08
CA THR A 607 -7.02 -0.37 18.94
C THR A 607 -8.32 0.04 18.26
N ARG A 608 -8.69 -0.69 17.20
CA ARG A 608 -9.87 -0.44 16.35
C ARG A 608 -10.08 1.06 16.11
N THR A 609 -9.04 1.71 15.58
CA THR A 609 -9.01 3.12 15.22
C THR A 609 -9.03 3.30 13.71
N LEU A 610 -9.49 4.46 13.22
CA LEU A 610 -9.45 4.76 11.79
C LEU A 610 -8.01 4.67 11.28
N SER A 611 -7.04 5.12 12.07
CA SER A 611 -5.61 4.94 11.77
C SER A 611 -5.15 3.61 12.37
N ALA A 612 -4.83 2.64 11.51
CA ALA A 612 -4.21 1.39 11.94
C ALA A 612 -2.82 1.66 12.56
N PRO A 613 -2.40 0.86 13.55
CA PRO A 613 -1.07 0.96 14.14
C PRO A 613 0.06 0.98 13.09
N SER A 614 1.10 1.77 13.38
CA SER A 614 2.32 1.82 12.57
C SER A 614 3.12 0.54 12.75
N LEU A 615 3.61 -0.01 11.62
CA LEU A 615 4.43 -1.21 11.63
C LEU A 615 5.81 -0.95 12.24
N THR A 616 6.39 0.22 11.95
CA THR A 616 7.65 0.63 12.58
C THR A 616 7.52 0.79 14.09
N LEU A 617 6.41 1.33 14.60
CA LEU A 617 6.17 1.40 16.04
C LEU A 617 6.05 0.00 16.68
N ILE A 618 5.29 -0.92 16.07
CA ILE A 618 5.19 -2.30 16.56
C ILE A 618 6.57 -2.96 16.57
N ARG A 619 7.37 -2.75 15.51
CA ARG A 619 8.73 -3.26 15.40
C ARG A 619 9.63 -2.73 16.51
N GLU A 620 9.63 -1.43 16.77
CA GLU A 620 10.40 -0.81 17.85
C GLU A 620 9.94 -1.30 19.24
N CYS A 621 8.66 -1.61 19.41
CA CYS A 621 8.17 -2.27 20.63
C CYS A 621 8.75 -3.69 20.76
N LEU A 622 8.73 -4.49 19.70
CA LEU A 622 9.30 -5.84 19.71
C LEU A 622 10.82 -5.81 19.96
N ASP A 623 11.56 -4.92 19.30
CA ASP A 623 13.00 -4.73 19.52
C ASP A 623 13.30 -4.24 20.96
N SER A 624 12.35 -3.56 21.61
CA SER A 624 12.48 -3.06 22.98
C SER A 624 12.21 -4.17 24.02
N TYR A 625 11.14 -4.95 23.87
CA TYR A 625 10.66 -5.93 24.85
C TYR A 625 11.06 -7.37 24.57
N GLY A 626 11.31 -7.71 23.31
CA GLY A 626 11.47 -9.07 22.84
C GLY A 626 12.89 -9.46 22.45
N ILE A 627 13.06 -10.75 22.18
CA ILE A 627 14.21 -11.36 21.53
C ILE A 627 13.70 -12.01 20.25
N TYR A 628 14.35 -11.72 19.13
CA TYR A 628 14.05 -12.32 17.84
C TYR A 628 14.88 -13.59 17.63
N ASP A 629 14.24 -14.67 17.19
CA ASP A 629 14.88 -15.90 16.75
C ASP A 629 14.80 -16.02 15.23
N ASP A 630 15.95 -15.88 14.56
CA ASP A 630 16.06 -15.98 13.10
C ASP A 630 15.63 -17.35 12.55
N ALA A 631 15.84 -18.44 13.31
CA ALA A 631 15.55 -19.80 12.85
C ALA A 631 14.04 -20.07 12.77
N THR A 632 13.29 -19.53 13.73
CA THR A 632 11.83 -19.70 13.81
C THR A 632 11.06 -18.47 13.30
N ARG A 633 11.76 -17.38 12.98
CA ARG A 633 11.20 -16.06 12.63
C ARG A 633 10.17 -15.58 13.66
N SER A 634 10.48 -15.81 14.93
CA SER A 634 9.55 -15.56 16.04
C SER A 634 10.15 -14.70 17.15
N TRP A 635 9.27 -14.16 17.97
CA TRP A 635 9.57 -13.29 19.09
C TRP A 635 9.17 -13.95 20.41
N CYS A 636 9.99 -13.75 21.44
CA CYS A 636 9.66 -14.09 22.81
C CYS A 636 10.05 -12.95 23.77
N LEU A 637 9.43 -12.91 24.95
CA LEU A 637 9.71 -11.89 25.96
C LEU A 637 11.13 -12.04 26.53
N ARG A 638 11.86 -10.93 26.70
CA ARG A 638 13.14 -10.90 27.42
C ARG A 638 12.97 -11.29 28.89
N LYS A 639 13.93 -12.03 29.44
CA LYS A 639 13.90 -12.49 30.84
C LYS A 639 13.93 -11.36 31.85
N GLU A 640 14.50 -10.21 31.50
CA GLU A 640 14.55 -9.01 32.33
C GLU A 640 13.18 -8.32 32.44
N GLU A 641 12.25 -8.63 31.55
CA GLU A 641 10.92 -8.00 31.44
C GLU A 641 9.82 -8.73 32.22
N GLU A 642 10.20 -9.81 32.91
CA GLU A 642 9.30 -10.51 33.83
C GLU A 642 8.78 -9.54 34.90
N PRO A 643 7.46 -9.52 35.19
CA PRO A 643 6.86 -8.54 36.09
C PRO A 643 7.55 -8.42 37.46
N ALA A 644 7.95 -9.54 38.05
CA ALA A 644 8.62 -9.56 39.35
C ALA A 644 9.98 -8.84 39.33
N LYS A 645 10.78 -9.02 38.26
CA LYS A 645 12.08 -8.37 38.12
C LYS A 645 11.94 -6.87 37.87
N ARG A 646 11.01 -6.46 37.01
CA ARG A 646 10.76 -5.03 36.76
C ARG A 646 10.18 -4.32 37.96
N SER A 647 9.31 -4.95 38.74
CA SER A 647 8.82 -4.38 39.99
C SER A 647 9.95 -4.14 41.00
N ALA A 648 10.84 -5.12 41.19
CA ALA A 648 11.99 -4.97 42.09
C ALA A 648 12.94 -3.85 41.63
N GLU A 649 13.23 -3.77 40.34
CA GLU A 649 14.08 -2.71 39.80
C GLU A 649 13.46 -1.31 39.92
N MET A 650 12.14 -1.19 39.72
CA MET A 650 11.44 0.09 39.91
C MET A 650 11.55 0.62 41.34
N THR A 651 11.39 -0.25 42.34
CA THR A 651 11.58 0.10 43.76
C THR A 651 13.02 0.50 44.06
N GLU A 652 14.01 -0.21 43.51
CA GLU A 652 15.43 0.14 43.63
C GLU A 652 15.70 1.56 43.10
N ILE A 653 15.24 1.87 41.89
CA ILE A 653 15.47 3.17 41.24
C ILE A 653 14.75 4.30 41.98
N GLN A 654 13.53 4.08 42.46
CA GLN A 654 12.80 5.05 43.29
C GLN A 654 13.64 5.44 44.52
N ASN A 655 14.17 4.45 45.25
CA ASN A 655 14.99 4.67 46.44
C ASN A 655 16.28 5.44 46.11
N HIS A 656 16.93 5.13 44.98
CA HIS A 656 18.12 5.84 44.53
C HIS A 656 17.84 7.30 44.19
N ILE A 657 16.72 7.62 43.53
CA ILE A 657 16.35 9.02 43.22
C ILE A 657 16.12 9.83 44.50
N LEU A 658 15.41 9.25 45.48
CA LEU A 658 15.16 9.90 46.78
C LEU A 658 16.47 10.13 47.57
N ALA A 659 17.35 9.13 47.59
CA ALA A 659 18.64 9.23 48.24
C ALA A 659 19.52 10.32 47.57
N LEU A 660 19.56 10.33 46.24
CA LEU A 660 20.33 11.30 45.46
C LEU A 660 19.88 12.74 45.73
N GLY A 661 18.57 13.00 45.77
CA GLY A 661 18.03 14.33 46.07
C GLY A 661 18.46 14.82 47.46
N LYS A 662 18.40 13.94 48.48
CA LYS A 662 18.86 14.26 49.85
C LYS A 662 20.37 14.53 49.89
N THR A 663 21.19 13.74 49.20
CA THR A 663 22.64 13.95 49.11
C THR A 663 23.00 15.29 48.46
N LEU A 664 22.21 15.74 47.49
CA LEU A 664 22.40 17.02 46.80
C LEU A 664 21.81 18.23 47.57
N GLY A 665 21.21 18.01 48.74
CA GLY A 665 20.68 19.07 49.61
C GLY A 665 19.24 19.50 49.31
N PHE A 666 18.47 18.70 48.56
CA PHE A 666 17.06 18.96 48.30
C PHE A 666 16.15 18.25 49.31
N THR A 667 15.00 18.87 49.60
CA THR A 667 13.88 18.17 50.24
C THR A 667 13.17 17.33 49.19
N THR A 668 12.94 16.05 49.48
CA THR A 668 12.32 15.09 48.54
C THR A 668 10.92 14.72 49.01
N GLN A 669 9.94 14.83 48.11
CA GLN A 669 8.57 14.38 48.34
C GLN A 669 8.30 13.13 47.50
N GLU A 670 7.86 12.06 48.17
CA GLU A 670 7.47 10.82 47.51
C GLU A 670 6.18 10.99 46.71
N GLY A 671 6.11 10.33 45.56
CA GLY A 671 4.99 10.41 44.64
C GLY A 671 5.38 9.92 43.25
N LEU A 672 4.44 10.02 42.31
CA LEU A 672 4.72 9.90 40.88
C LEU A 672 4.11 11.12 40.18
N PRO A 673 4.91 12.17 39.89
CA PRO A 673 6.38 12.22 40.00
C PRO A 673 6.91 12.39 41.44
N ILE A 674 8.19 12.05 41.65
CA ILE A 674 8.95 12.48 42.83
C ILE A 674 9.29 13.96 42.65
N THR A 675 9.05 14.78 43.68
CA THR A 675 9.33 16.22 43.61
C THR A 675 10.57 16.55 44.45
N TRP A 676 11.53 17.24 43.86
CA TRP A 676 12.64 17.85 44.59
C TRP A 676 12.33 19.32 44.84
N LEU A 677 12.46 19.76 46.08
CA LEU A 677 12.21 21.12 46.52
C LEU A 677 13.52 21.82 46.92
N ASP A 678 13.61 23.12 46.66
CA ASP A 678 14.66 23.96 47.21
C ASP A 678 14.44 24.25 48.71
N HIS A 679 15.33 25.07 49.29
CA HIS A 679 15.25 25.52 50.68
C HIS A 679 14.02 26.40 51.00
N ASN A 680 13.28 26.86 49.99
CA ASN A 680 12.05 27.64 50.12
C ASN A 680 10.79 26.82 49.79
N ASP A 681 10.89 25.49 49.79
CA ASP A 681 9.82 24.56 49.44
C ASP A 681 9.26 24.75 48.01
N ARG A 682 10.08 25.25 47.06
CA ARG A 682 9.68 25.40 45.66
C ARG A 682 10.14 24.21 44.83
N PRO A 683 9.30 23.66 43.94
CA PRO A 683 9.69 22.56 43.06
C PRO A 683 10.77 23.01 42.08
N VAL A 684 11.93 22.36 42.16
CA VAL A 684 13.08 22.58 41.25
C VAL A 684 13.22 21.48 40.22
N ALA A 685 12.77 20.27 40.56
CA ALA A 685 12.78 19.14 39.64
C ALA A 685 11.62 18.17 39.88
N LEU A 686 11.07 17.66 38.78
CA LEU A 686 10.06 16.60 38.77
C LEU A 686 10.67 15.34 38.17
N TRP A 687 10.65 14.26 38.94
CA TRP A 687 11.23 12.97 38.57
C TRP A 687 10.13 11.97 38.26
N TRP A 688 10.01 11.65 36.97
CA TRP A 688 9.23 10.52 36.49
C TRP A 688 10.15 9.32 36.37
N TYR A 689 9.70 8.16 36.87
CA TYR A 689 10.42 6.90 36.71
C TYR A 689 9.42 5.84 36.26
N GLN A 690 9.78 5.08 35.23
CA GLN A 690 8.89 4.12 34.58
C GLN A 690 9.69 2.99 33.92
N HIS A 691 9.07 1.82 33.74
CA HIS A 691 9.67 0.67 33.06
C HIS A 691 9.27 0.59 31.57
N THR A 692 8.41 1.50 31.11
CA THR A 692 7.94 1.62 29.72
C THR A 692 8.54 2.86 29.05
N ALA A 693 8.39 2.95 27.73
CA ALA A 693 8.68 4.14 26.94
C ALA A 693 7.46 5.08 26.83
N ALA A 694 6.56 5.07 27.82
CA ALA A 694 5.36 5.88 27.80
C ALA A 694 5.66 7.38 27.77
N ILE A 695 4.98 8.14 26.91
CA ILE A 695 5.21 9.58 26.71
C ILE A 695 4.12 10.46 27.34
N ARG A 696 2.99 9.90 27.81
CA ARG A 696 1.89 10.69 28.41
C ARG A 696 2.37 11.65 29.51
N ALA A 697 3.24 11.16 30.39
CA ALA A 697 3.75 11.94 31.52
C ALA A 697 4.55 13.17 31.07
N ILE A 698 5.44 12.99 30.09
CA ILE A 698 6.26 14.09 29.55
C ILE A 698 5.44 15.04 28.67
N LEU A 699 4.42 14.54 27.95
CA LEU A 699 3.48 15.38 27.20
C LEU A 699 2.76 16.34 28.14
N LYS A 700 2.22 15.83 29.26
CA LYS A 700 1.58 16.64 30.30
C LYS A 700 2.55 17.62 30.94
N ALA A 701 3.71 17.13 31.38
CA ALA A 701 4.70 17.96 32.07
C ALA A 701 5.31 19.04 31.15
N SER A 702 5.38 18.80 29.84
CA SER A 702 5.88 19.80 28.89
C SER A 702 5.02 21.07 28.83
N GLN A 703 3.77 21.05 29.28
CA GLN A 703 2.94 22.26 29.35
C GLN A 703 3.38 23.21 30.49
N GLU A 704 4.13 22.71 31.47
CA GLU A 704 4.66 23.52 32.57
C GLU A 704 5.99 24.17 32.15
N GLN A 705 6.15 25.48 32.35
CA GLN A 705 7.30 26.23 31.77
C GLN A 705 8.54 26.33 32.67
N THR A 706 8.42 26.05 33.97
CA THR A 706 9.42 26.54 34.95
C THR A 706 10.25 25.47 35.64
N THR A 707 9.91 24.18 35.51
CA THR A 707 10.54 23.11 36.29
C THR A 707 11.31 22.14 35.40
N LYS A 708 12.50 21.71 35.84
CA LYS A 708 13.26 20.64 35.17
C LYS A 708 12.52 19.32 35.31
N ILE A 709 12.44 18.54 34.24
CA ILE A 709 11.78 17.25 34.21
C ILE A 709 12.82 16.18 33.93
N TYR A 710 12.94 15.21 34.85
CA TYR A 710 13.80 14.05 34.70
C TYR A 710 12.93 12.83 34.43
N LEU A 711 13.09 12.22 33.26
CA LEU A 711 12.43 10.96 32.92
C LEU A 711 13.44 9.82 33.02
N THR A 712 13.22 8.91 33.95
CA THR A 712 14.12 7.79 34.23
C THR A 712 13.53 6.48 33.75
N LEU A 713 14.25 5.75 32.89
CA LEU A 713 13.78 4.49 32.29
C LEU A 713 14.92 3.47 32.04
N PRO A 714 14.60 2.18 31.79
CA PRO A 714 15.59 1.21 31.33
C PRO A 714 16.26 1.65 30.04
N GLY A 715 17.55 1.35 29.89
CA GLY A 715 18.31 1.68 28.67
C GLY A 715 17.70 1.07 27.40
N SER A 716 17.07 -0.11 27.51
CA SER A 716 16.37 -0.80 26.42
C SER A 716 15.13 -0.03 25.90
N ARG A 717 14.58 0.91 26.68
CA ARG A 717 13.40 1.71 26.31
C ARG A 717 13.76 3.01 25.58
N VAL A 718 15.01 3.43 25.63
CA VAL A 718 15.44 4.74 25.10
C VAL A 718 15.19 4.85 23.59
N ASN A 719 15.47 3.80 22.81
CA ASN A 719 15.25 3.86 21.36
C ASN A 719 13.77 4.02 21.00
N LEU A 720 12.90 3.22 21.63
CA LEU A 720 11.45 3.31 21.48
C LEU A 720 10.90 4.67 21.93
N LEU A 721 11.41 5.21 23.04
CA LEU A 721 11.03 6.54 23.52
C LEU A 721 11.39 7.62 22.50
N LEU A 722 12.61 7.58 21.95
CA LEU A 722 13.05 8.54 20.93
C LEU A 722 12.22 8.40 19.65
N HIS A 723 11.89 7.18 19.22
CA HIS A 723 10.99 6.93 18.10
C HIS A 723 9.64 7.61 18.30
N LYS A 724 9.04 7.48 19.50
CA LYS A 724 7.77 8.12 19.83
C LYS A 724 7.87 9.65 19.87
N ILE A 725 8.91 10.21 20.50
CA ILE A 725 9.04 11.66 20.68
C ILE A 725 9.32 12.38 19.35
N GLN A 726 9.96 11.72 18.38
CA GLN A 726 10.19 12.29 17.05
C GLN A 726 8.90 12.73 16.33
N LEU A 727 7.76 12.13 16.68
CA LEU A 727 6.46 12.54 16.16
C LEU A 727 6.01 13.92 16.67
N TYR A 728 6.62 14.44 17.74
CA TYR A 728 6.21 15.66 18.43
C TYR A 728 7.34 16.71 18.38
N PRO A 729 7.39 17.57 17.33
CA PRO A 729 8.44 18.58 17.18
C PRO A 729 8.62 19.47 18.43
N PHE A 730 7.51 19.87 19.06
CA PHE A 730 7.52 20.71 20.27
C PHE A 730 8.09 20.01 21.52
N LEU A 731 8.08 18.67 21.58
CA LEU A 731 8.76 17.93 22.64
C LEU A 731 10.26 17.81 22.35
N MET A 732 10.62 17.58 21.08
CA MET A 732 12.02 17.51 20.66
C MET A 732 12.79 18.79 20.99
N GLU A 733 12.17 19.96 20.87
CA GLU A 733 12.79 21.23 21.26
C GLU A 733 13.07 21.37 22.77
N LYS A 734 12.37 20.59 23.60
CA LYS A 734 12.49 20.62 25.07
C LYS A 734 13.43 19.57 25.62
N ILE A 735 13.75 18.54 24.84
CA ILE A 735 14.77 17.56 25.21
C ILE A 735 16.11 18.27 25.40
N ASP A 736 16.86 17.84 26.42
CA ASP A 736 18.16 18.38 26.85
C ASP A 736 18.14 19.82 27.39
N ARG A 737 17.03 20.55 27.24
CA ARG A 737 16.83 21.89 27.82
C ARG A 737 16.01 21.85 29.11
N GLN A 738 14.86 21.19 29.05
CA GLN A 738 13.91 21.10 30.16
C GLN A 738 13.64 19.65 30.54
N ILE A 739 13.56 18.76 29.54
CA ILE A 739 13.30 17.33 29.72
C ILE A 739 14.61 16.58 29.54
N HIS A 740 15.07 15.91 30.59
CA HIS A 740 16.29 15.11 30.59
C HIS A 740 15.94 13.64 30.74
N ILE A 741 16.37 12.83 29.77
CA ILE A 741 16.14 11.38 29.77
C ILE A 741 17.34 10.68 30.41
N ILE A 742 17.10 9.93 31.47
CA ILE A 742 18.13 9.28 32.29
C ILE A 742 17.92 7.77 32.28
N ARG A 743 19.01 7.01 32.07
CA ARG A 743 18.96 5.54 32.09
C ARG A 743 19.06 5.03 33.52
N PHE A 744 18.41 3.92 33.84
CA PHE A 744 18.56 3.24 35.15
C PHE A 744 20.02 2.98 35.55
N ARG A 745 20.87 2.58 34.58
CA ARG A 745 22.31 2.40 34.81
C ARG A 745 23.02 3.68 35.26
N GLN A 746 22.57 4.83 34.77
CA GLN A 746 23.15 6.13 35.09
C GLN A 746 22.78 6.54 36.51
N ILE A 747 21.55 6.29 36.96
CA ILE A 747 21.15 6.50 38.37
C ILE A 747 21.97 5.63 39.31
N ARG A 748 22.12 4.33 39.00
CA ARG A 748 22.98 3.41 39.77
C ARG A 748 24.42 3.88 39.83
N TRP A 749 24.94 4.41 38.73
CA TRP A 749 26.28 4.96 38.67
C TRP A 749 26.41 6.25 39.49
N LEU A 750 25.47 7.19 39.37
CA LEU A 750 25.45 8.47 40.07
C LEU A 750 25.44 8.29 41.59
N ILE A 751 24.60 7.38 42.11
CA ILE A 751 24.52 7.13 43.55
C ILE A 751 25.80 6.47 44.11
N SER A 752 26.57 5.77 43.25
CA SER A 752 27.85 5.16 43.63
C SER A 752 29.02 6.14 43.62
N GLN A 753 28.87 7.37 43.09
CA GLN A 753 29.96 8.32 42.98
C GLN A 753 30.28 9.00 44.33
N PRO A 754 31.53 8.93 44.82
CA PRO A 754 31.92 9.62 46.04
C PRO A 754 31.94 11.13 45.81
N LYS A 755 31.37 11.90 46.76
CA LYS A 755 31.36 13.38 46.76
C LYS A 755 30.59 14.05 45.62
N ILE A 756 29.51 13.44 45.12
CA ILE A 756 28.61 14.09 44.16
C ILE A 756 28.09 15.44 44.71
N ASN A 757 28.11 16.46 43.87
CA ASN A 757 27.57 17.80 44.16
C ASN A 757 26.78 18.29 42.95
N LEU A 758 26.04 19.40 43.09
CA LEU A 758 25.12 19.86 42.06
C LEU A 758 25.79 20.17 40.70
N PRO A 759 26.95 20.85 40.63
CA PRO A 759 27.66 21.06 39.35
C PRO A 759 28.06 19.76 38.65
N LEU A 760 28.64 18.80 39.40
CA LEU A 760 29.03 17.51 38.84
C LEU A 760 27.81 16.69 38.40
N PHE A 761 26.71 16.76 39.14
CA PHE A 761 25.46 16.12 38.76
C PHE A 761 24.96 16.66 37.41
N GLU A 762 24.90 17.98 37.23
CA GLU A 762 24.46 18.59 35.97
C GLU A 762 25.39 18.26 34.79
N GLU A 763 26.71 18.26 35.01
CA GLU A 763 27.69 17.86 34.00
C GLU A 763 27.50 16.39 33.59
N TRP A 764 27.42 15.49 34.58
CA TRP A 764 27.34 14.05 34.33
C TRP A 764 26.03 13.60 33.71
N LEU A 765 24.95 14.37 33.85
CA LEU A 765 23.71 14.10 33.12
C LEU A 765 23.87 14.18 31.60
N THR A 766 24.83 14.99 31.11
CA THR A 766 25.05 15.23 29.67
C THR A 766 26.08 14.29 29.02
N THR A 767 26.70 13.40 29.80
CA THR A 767 27.85 12.59 29.35
C THR A 767 27.51 11.44 28.40
N GLU A 768 26.26 10.95 28.38
CA GLU A 768 25.82 9.91 27.44
C GLU A 768 24.75 10.47 26.46
N PRO A 769 25.14 10.94 25.27
CA PRO A 769 24.20 11.51 24.31
C PRO A 769 23.14 10.48 23.89
N LEU A 770 21.91 10.95 23.72
CA LEU A 770 20.80 10.16 23.21
C LEU A 770 20.95 10.05 21.68
N LYS A 771 20.98 8.82 21.16
CA LYS A 771 20.99 8.56 19.72
C LYS A 771 19.91 7.53 19.39
N TYR A 772 19.11 7.86 18.38
CA TYR A 772 18.18 6.93 17.79
C TYR A 772 18.91 6.02 16.81
N HIS A 773 18.63 4.73 16.88
CA HIS A 773 19.14 3.70 16.00
C HIS A 773 17.97 3.01 15.31
N SER A 774 17.85 3.15 13.99
CA SER A 774 16.81 2.46 13.23
C SER A 774 17.06 0.95 13.21
N SER A 775 16.02 0.16 13.48
CA SER A 775 16.07 -1.29 13.27
C SER A 775 16.39 -1.64 11.80
N GLN A 776 17.18 -2.70 11.59
CA GLN A 776 17.61 -3.17 10.26
C GLN A 776 17.01 -4.53 9.87
N LEU A 777 16.23 -5.15 10.77
CA LEU A 777 15.64 -6.47 10.53
C LEU A 777 14.39 -6.34 9.65
N SER A 778 14.21 -7.30 8.73
CA SER A 778 13.01 -7.39 7.92
C SER A 778 11.77 -7.52 8.80
N LEU A 779 10.65 -6.92 8.36
CA LEU A 779 9.35 -7.09 9.02
C LEU A 779 8.75 -8.49 8.76
N TRP A 780 9.13 -9.11 7.64
CA TRP A 780 8.55 -10.34 7.09
C TRP A 780 9.65 -11.34 6.69
#